data_AF-A0ABD1I8K8-F1
#
_entry.id   AF-A0ABD1I8K8-F1
#
_cell.length_a   1.000
_cell.length_b   1.000
_cell.length_c   1.000
_cell.angle_alpha   90.00
_cell.angle_beta   90.00
_cell.angle_gamma   90.00
#
_symmetry.space_group_name_H-M   'P 1'
#
loop_
_entity.id
_entity.type
_entity.pdbx_description
1 polymer ?
#
loop_
_entity_poly.entity_id
_entity_poly.type
_entity_poly.pdbx_seq_one_letter_code
_entity_poly.pdbx_strand_id
1 'polypeptide(L)'
;MGLRDSVDMKTLRAKFRVAIVVIVSIWIGIPGVYHLLKPVENGCVMTYMYPTYIPLPTPKNVSTSKYGLFLYHEGWRKIDYKDHLKNINGVPVLFIPGNGGSYKQASLLLFQLVRSLGAESDRAYRGGPLELDSNPDYPIFEEGVDIDFINILLPSQYTSMLDWYTVDLEGEHSAMDGRILQEHAEYVVYAIHTILNLYKESHAVQAKGGPPKSVILVGHSMGGFVARAAVVHPHLRKFSVETILTLSTPHQSPPVALQPSLGHYYAQVNQEWRKGYEVQTSRTGRYMSDPLLSHVVIISVSGGYNDYQVRSKLESLDGIVPHTHGFFISSTGMRNVWLSMEHQVILWCNQLVVQMSHTLLSLIDTKTGQPLNDVQQRLGIFKKMLDSGIPKNFFASTQLQQAHKSDHIHDKKKKVNPGLSSGVSGCPSSSQWSEDGLERDLYIQTSTVTVLAMDGRRRWLDIQKLGKDGKNHFVFVTNLSPCSGVRLHLWREKETSASEVSMNKRVVEVTAKMVHVPSGPAPRQIEPGSQTEQAPPSAIFWLGPQDMHGFRFLTVSVAPSPTVSGRPPPAASMGVGQFFNPKNGEKIFSSYQLISSLYTEQDMTLKEDHPLALSLTFSASLGLLPVSLSITTTGCGIKKSEFPIEESGDEETSRLCKRRCFPPVALAWDAISGLHVFPNLYSETIVVDSSPALWSSSQDYDKTNVLLLIDPHCSYTSTIGVSVTASAGRFLLLYFSQISGLCFAVAFFALMRQAYAWELDQPIPSLLSAVESNLRIPRAFFFLAILPICFAVLLSCLSSKALPPILSFTVVAILCHVFANGAIVLLILLSQMLFYVAGILHVAVKKWLQVCERNFSFPFLQRFSSSFASTRVVRIVMANPLLITSLLAITLVCLVHPALGLLVLFLSHIPGCHGALSSFLMASFRSHVQTKEFNESGSAGEGTDIHKSSYDNNSKLFPTNETHSVSPKYTRSYGDAQLEIFHHRHGLLVLHLLAALMFVPSLVAWLQRIGIGQNLPWFWDSVLSIGVVLHGLCNSKPEFSFYLFPVGSWEIRLSFAYLVAGYFSYLSALALAPYRVFYAMAAIGVVSFAFRVILRKNGEAYHRNRKHSHRH
;
A
#
# COMPACT_ATOMS: atom_id res chain seq x y z
N MET A 1 1.75 44.43 37.67
CA MET A 1 2.12 42.99 37.65
C MET A 1 1.28 42.18 36.65
N GLY A 2 -0.07 42.17 36.71
CA GLY A 2 -0.91 41.20 35.96
C GLY A 2 -0.94 41.22 34.41
N LEU A 3 -0.44 42.27 33.73
CA LEU A 3 -0.35 42.30 32.26
C LEU A 3 0.93 41.66 31.71
N ARG A 4 2.03 41.63 32.48
CA ARG A 4 3.31 41.02 32.08
C ARG A 4 3.24 39.49 32.19
N ASP A 5 2.64 39.01 33.28
CA ASP A 5 2.40 37.58 33.52
C ASP A 5 1.45 36.95 32.48
N SER A 6 0.48 37.71 31.96
CA SER A 6 -0.46 37.24 30.93
C SER A 6 0.20 37.08 29.54
N VAL A 7 1.16 37.94 29.19
CA VAL A 7 1.86 37.93 27.89
C VAL A 7 2.95 36.86 27.86
N ASP A 8 3.71 36.70 28.95
CA ASP A 8 4.69 35.63 29.09
C ASP A 8 4.02 34.25 29.11
N MET A 9 2.88 34.11 29.78
CA MET A 9 2.12 32.85 29.80
C MET A 9 1.50 32.49 28.44
N LYS A 10 1.08 33.47 27.62
CA LYS A 10 0.61 33.23 26.23
C LYS A 10 1.74 32.78 25.31
N THR A 11 2.93 33.38 25.45
CA THR A 11 4.13 33.05 24.68
C THR A 11 4.70 31.68 25.07
N LEU A 12 4.61 31.31 26.35
CA LEU A 12 4.99 29.99 26.84
C LEU A 12 4.04 28.88 26.34
N ARG A 13 2.72 29.10 26.41
CA ARG A 13 1.71 28.18 25.87
C ARG A 13 1.85 27.98 24.35
N ALA A 14 2.22 29.04 23.64
CA ALA A 14 2.52 29.02 22.22
C ALA A 14 3.69 28.08 21.87
N LYS A 15 4.85 28.26 22.50
CA LYS A 15 6.04 27.43 22.32
C LYS A 15 5.80 25.97 22.70
N PHE A 16 5.02 25.73 23.75
CA PHE A 16 4.68 24.38 24.21
C PHE A 16 3.87 23.58 23.18
N ARG A 17 2.92 24.22 22.47
CA ARG A 17 2.12 23.55 21.43
C ARG A 17 2.97 23.06 20.25
N VAL A 18 3.89 23.89 19.77
CA VAL A 18 4.79 23.52 18.68
C VAL A 18 5.72 22.40 19.13
N ALA A 19 6.24 22.47 20.36
CA ALA A 19 7.05 21.40 20.93
C ALA A 19 6.28 20.06 20.98
N ILE A 20 5.02 20.07 21.42
CA ILE A 20 4.17 18.86 21.42
C ILE A 20 4.04 18.27 20.01
N VAL A 21 3.72 19.09 19.01
CA VAL A 21 3.53 18.61 17.62
C VAL A 21 4.82 18.01 17.06
N VAL A 22 5.97 18.63 17.33
CA VAL A 22 7.28 18.09 16.94
C VAL A 22 7.58 16.78 17.65
N ILE A 23 7.36 16.72 18.97
CA ILE A 23 7.56 15.49 19.76
C ILE A 23 6.70 14.36 19.18
N VAL A 24 5.39 14.56 18.99
CA VAL A 24 4.49 13.56 18.39
C VAL A 24 4.99 13.10 17.02
N SER A 25 5.44 14.03 16.17
CA SER A 25 5.94 13.69 14.84
C SER A 25 7.24 12.88 14.89
N ILE A 26 8.14 13.16 15.84
CA ILE A 26 9.36 12.38 16.05
C ILE A 26 9.03 10.98 16.61
N TRP A 27 8.09 10.90 17.56
CA TRP A 27 7.61 9.65 18.16
C TRP A 27 6.95 8.71 17.14
N ILE A 28 6.35 9.23 16.08
CA ILE A 28 5.82 8.44 14.96
C ILE A 28 6.93 8.18 13.92
N GLY A 29 7.73 9.21 13.61
CA GLY A 29 8.72 9.19 12.54
C GLY A 29 9.87 8.21 12.77
N ILE A 30 10.50 8.24 13.95
CA ILE A 30 11.67 7.40 14.23
C ILE A 30 11.30 5.91 14.27
N PRO A 31 10.30 5.45 15.04
CA PRO A 31 9.90 4.04 15.04
C PRO A 31 9.42 3.57 13.67
N GLY A 32 8.75 4.44 12.92
CA GLY A 32 8.31 4.12 11.57
C GLY A 32 9.48 3.89 10.61
N VAL A 33 10.47 4.79 10.59
CA VAL A 33 11.68 4.60 9.77
C VAL A 33 12.46 3.36 10.20
N TYR A 34 12.59 3.12 11.52
CA TYR A 34 13.24 1.92 12.04
C TYR A 34 12.57 0.63 11.54
N HIS A 35 11.23 0.58 11.57
CA HIS A 35 10.48 -0.57 11.06
C HIS A 35 10.66 -0.77 9.55
N LEU A 36 10.69 0.31 8.76
CA LEU A 36 10.89 0.23 7.31
C LEU A 36 12.29 -0.22 6.89
N LEU A 37 13.28 -0.06 7.77
CA LEU A 37 14.64 -0.54 7.55
C LEU A 37 14.85 -1.98 8.05
N LYS A 38 13.90 -2.55 8.78
CA LYS A 38 13.99 -3.93 9.28
C LYS A 38 13.74 -4.91 8.11
N PRO A 39 14.65 -5.87 7.87
CA PRO A 39 14.44 -6.89 6.84
C PRO A 39 13.24 -7.78 7.21
N VAL A 40 12.51 -8.24 6.20
CA VAL A 40 11.37 -9.16 6.34
C VAL A 40 11.87 -10.59 6.14
N GLU A 41 11.42 -11.52 6.98
CA GLU A 41 11.68 -12.93 6.77
C GLU A 41 10.72 -13.47 5.71
N ASN A 42 11.27 -13.97 4.60
CA ASN A 42 10.46 -14.57 3.53
C ASN A 42 10.45 -16.10 3.70
N GLY A 43 9.28 -16.68 3.99
CA GLY A 43 9.09 -18.14 4.06
C GLY A 43 9.10 -18.85 2.71
N CYS A 44 9.55 -18.19 1.63
CA CYS A 44 9.47 -18.74 0.29
C CYS A 44 10.71 -19.52 -0.13
N VAL A 45 10.51 -20.65 -0.81
CA VAL A 45 11.59 -21.48 -1.36
C VAL A 45 12.12 -20.85 -2.65
N MET A 46 13.43 -20.84 -2.82
CA MET A 46 14.09 -20.29 -4.02
C MET A 46 13.92 -21.22 -5.23
N THR A 47 13.61 -20.65 -6.40
CA THR A 47 13.64 -21.35 -7.69
C THR A 47 15.05 -21.37 -8.29
N TYR A 48 15.45 -22.49 -8.89
CA TYR A 48 16.71 -22.65 -9.63
C TYR A 48 16.46 -22.83 -11.14
N MET A 49 17.36 -22.27 -11.96
CA MET A 49 17.16 -22.01 -13.40
C MET A 49 18.50 -21.95 -14.15
N TYR A 50 18.51 -22.27 -15.44
CA TYR A 50 19.66 -22.18 -16.33
C TYR A 50 19.33 -21.38 -17.59
N PRO A 51 19.29 -20.04 -17.48
CA PRO A 51 18.68 -19.18 -18.48
C PRO A 51 19.61 -18.93 -19.67
N THR A 52 19.11 -19.15 -20.89
CA THR A 52 19.73 -18.69 -22.15
C THR A 52 18.78 -17.69 -22.83
N TYR A 53 19.30 -16.53 -23.25
CA TYR A 53 18.51 -15.50 -23.92
C TYR A 53 18.88 -15.36 -25.39
N ILE A 54 17.89 -15.51 -26.26
CA ILE A 54 18.05 -15.43 -27.72
C ILE A 54 17.51 -14.06 -28.18
N PRO A 55 18.36 -13.15 -28.68
CA PRO A 55 17.93 -11.84 -29.14
C PRO A 55 17.11 -11.94 -30.43
N LEU A 56 16.00 -11.21 -30.52
CA LEU A 56 15.24 -11.05 -31.75
C LEU A 56 15.76 -9.84 -32.55
N PRO A 57 15.88 -9.95 -33.88
CA PRO A 57 16.37 -8.86 -34.71
C PRO A 57 15.37 -7.69 -34.75
N THR A 58 15.85 -6.49 -34.45
CA THR A 58 15.08 -5.24 -34.61
C THR A 58 15.25 -4.70 -36.05
N PRO A 59 14.15 -4.35 -36.76
CA PRO A 59 14.24 -3.74 -38.08
C PRO A 59 14.94 -2.37 -37.98
N LYS A 60 15.81 -2.07 -38.96
CA LYS A 60 16.55 -0.80 -39.05
C LYS A 60 15.67 0.46 -39.09
N ASN A 61 14.38 0.33 -39.40
CA ASN A 61 13.43 1.45 -39.55
C ASN A 61 12.70 1.82 -38.25
N VAL A 62 12.90 1.10 -37.14
CA VAL A 62 12.33 1.46 -35.85
C VAL A 62 13.35 2.29 -35.09
N SER A 63 13.00 3.52 -34.71
CA SER A 63 13.86 4.46 -33.96
C SER A 63 14.24 4.00 -32.55
N THR A 64 13.87 2.77 -32.16
CA THR A 64 14.08 2.20 -30.83
C THR A 64 15.20 1.15 -30.85
N SER A 65 16.43 1.55 -31.21
CA SER A 65 17.62 0.75 -30.84
C SER A 65 17.85 0.69 -29.32
N LYS A 66 17.03 1.42 -28.57
CA LYS A 66 17.06 1.57 -27.12
C LYS A 66 16.58 0.33 -26.37
N TYR A 67 15.50 -0.32 -26.79
CA TYR A 67 14.91 -1.45 -26.08
C TYR A 67 15.14 -2.75 -26.84
N GLY A 68 15.21 -3.86 -26.10
CA GLY A 68 15.49 -5.20 -26.65
C GLY A 68 14.32 -6.17 -26.50
N LEU A 69 14.31 -7.24 -27.30
CA LEU A 69 13.33 -8.32 -27.21
C LEU A 69 14.08 -9.64 -27.27
N PHE A 70 13.81 -10.51 -26.30
CA PHE A 70 14.53 -11.77 -26.13
C PHE A 70 13.55 -12.92 -25.98
N LEU A 71 13.88 -14.06 -26.58
CA LEU A 71 13.27 -15.35 -26.30
C LEU A 71 14.09 -16.05 -25.21
N TYR A 72 13.42 -16.51 -24.17
CA TYR A 72 13.97 -17.31 -23.09
C TYR A 72 14.07 -18.78 -23.51
N HIS A 73 15.19 -19.41 -23.19
CA HIS A 73 15.40 -20.84 -23.35
C HIS A 73 16.03 -21.44 -22.09
N GLU A 74 15.47 -22.54 -21.59
CA GLU A 74 15.99 -23.25 -20.42
C GLU A 74 17.04 -24.30 -20.83
N GLY A 75 18.24 -24.17 -20.28
CA GLY A 75 19.29 -25.19 -20.38
C GLY A 75 20.65 -24.65 -20.79
N TRP A 76 21.65 -25.51 -20.62
CA TRP A 76 23.08 -25.20 -20.80
C TRP A 76 23.63 -25.50 -22.18
N ARG A 77 22.85 -26.18 -23.04
CA ARG A 77 23.33 -26.64 -24.34
C ARG A 77 23.49 -25.44 -25.28
N LYS A 78 24.59 -25.40 -26.04
CA LYS A 78 24.81 -24.39 -27.07
C LYS A 78 23.82 -24.62 -28.21
N ILE A 79 23.00 -23.62 -28.53
CA ILE A 79 21.94 -23.68 -29.53
C ILE A 79 22.24 -22.69 -30.64
N ASP A 80 21.95 -23.05 -31.88
CA ASP A 80 21.95 -22.09 -32.98
C ASP A 80 20.68 -21.25 -32.90
N TYR A 81 20.86 -19.95 -32.62
CA TYR A 81 19.76 -19.01 -32.46
C TYR A 81 18.90 -18.88 -33.71
N LYS A 82 19.50 -18.91 -34.92
CA LYS A 82 18.74 -18.74 -36.16
C LYS A 82 17.86 -19.94 -36.43
N ASP A 83 18.39 -21.13 -36.21
CA ASP A 83 17.64 -22.37 -36.44
C ASP A 83 16.57 -22.59 -35.36
N HIS A 84 16.84 -22.17 -34.13
CA HIS A 84 15.84 -22.19 -33.06
C HIS A 84 14.67 -21.25 -33.36
N LEU A 85 14.94 -20.01 -33.77
CA LEU A 85 13.90 -19.03 -34.11
C LEU A 85 13.06 -19.44 -35.33
N LYS A 86 13.60 -20.24 -36.24
CA LYS A 86 12.84 -20.81 -37.36
C LYS A 86 11.92 -21.96 -36.96
N ASN A 87 12.19 -22.60 -35.82
CA ASN A 87 11.53 -23.85 -35.42
C ASN A 87 10.64 -23.73 -34.18
N ILE A 88 10.12 -22.53 -33.90
CA ILE A 88 9.27 -22.28 -32.73
C ILE A 88 7.86 -22.82 -32.95
N ASN A 89 7.33 -23.57 -31.98
CA ASN A 89 6.02 -24.23 -32.10
C ASN A 89 5.16 -24.20 -30.83
N GLY A 90 5.56 -23.46 -29.78
CA GLY A 90 4.81 -23.30 -28.55
C GLY A 90 3.83 -22.12 -28.58
N VAL A 91 3.28 -21.80 -27.42
CA VAL A 91 2.37 -20.66 -27.23
C VAL A 91 3.17 -19.46 -26.73
N PRO A 92 3.11 -18.29 -27.42
CA PRO A 92 3.89 -17.13 -27.03
C PRO A 92 3.37 -16.48 -25.75
N VAL A 93 4.27 -16.31 -24.78
CA VAL A 93 4.04 -15.54 -23.55
C VAL A 93 5.04 -14.39 -23.52
N LEU A 94 4.56 -13.15 -23.37
CA LEU A 94 5.43 -11.97 -23.23
C LEU A 94 5.45 -11.49 -21.79
N PHE A 95 6.60 -11.59 -21.18
CA PHE A 95 6.88 -10.99 -19.89
C PHE A 95 7.31 -9.52 -20.02
N ILE A 96 6.72 -8.67 -19.19
CA ILE A 96 7.01 -7.24 -19.11
C ILE A 96 7.54 -6.94 -17.69
N PRO A 97 8.83 -6.59 -17.55
CA PRO A 97 9.44 -6.33 -16.26
C PRO A 97 8.93 -5.03 -15.64
N GLY A 98 9.07 -4.95 -14.32
CA GLY A 98 8.71 -3.78 -13.54
C GLY A 98 9.73 -2.64 -13.60
N ASN A 99 9.55 -1.69 -12.67
CA ASN A 99 10.44 -0.55 -12.47
C ASN A 99 11.90 -0.97 -12.33
N GLY A 100 12.80 -0.45 -13.16
CA GLY A 100 14.23 -0.76 -13.09
C GLY A 100 14.69 -2.04 -13.82
N GLY A 101 13.84 -2.71 -14.61
CA GLY A 101 14.24 -3.96 -15.30
C GLY A 101 15.14 -3.77 -16.54
N SER A 102 16.36 -4.32 -16.55
CA SER A 102 17.23 -4.54 -17.76
C SER A 102 17.77 -5.98 -17.94
N TYR A 103 17.67 -6.58 -19.13
CA TYR A 103 18.17 -7.96 -19.37
C TYR A 103 19.69 -8.16 -19.17
N LYS A 104 20.49 -7.08 -19.25
CA LYS A 104 21.97 -7.10 -19.26
C LYS A 104 22.62 -7.26 -17.89
N GLN A 105 21.88 -7.07 -16.78
CA GLN A 105 22.51 -7.10 -15.47
C GLN A 105 22.62 -8.54 -14.95
N ALA A 106 23.81 -9.11 -15.16
CA ALA A 106 24.29 -10.33 -14.54
C ALA A 106 24.53 -10.21 -13.02
N SER A 107 24.01 -9.18 -12.35
CA SER A 107 24.15 -8.98 -10.90
C SER A 107 22.83 -8.49 -10.29
N LEU A 108 22.17 -9.39 -9.58
CA LEU A 108 21.08 -9.20 -8.60
C LEU A 108 19.68 -8.71 -9.05
N LEU A 109 18.71 -9.64 -8.92
CA LEU A 109 17.31 -9.49 -8.46
C LEU A 109 16.16 -9.13 -9.45
N LEU A 110 16.37 -8.44 -10.57
CA LEU A 110 15.21 -7.93 -11.38
C LEU A 110 14.69 -8.85 -12.51
N PHE A 111 15.41 -9.91 -12.91
CA PHE A 111 15.02 -10.84 -14.00
C PHE A 111 14.55 -12.20 -13.53
N GLN A 112 14.33 -12.37 -12.22
CA GLN A 112 14.07 -13.70 -11.69
C GLN A 112 12.78 -14.31 -12.25
N LEU A 113 11.72 -13.53 -12.54
CA LEU A 113 10.43 -14.12 -12.91
C LEU A 113 10.37 -14.78 -14.28
N VAL A 114 10.89 -14.16 -15.35
CA VAL A 114 10.93 -14.82 -16.67
C VAL A 114 11.67 -16.14 -16.56
N ARG A 115 12.75 -16.13 -15.79
CA ARG A 115 13.60 -17.30 -15.63
C ARG A 115 12.93 -18.34 -14.74
N SER A 116 12.29 -17.93 -13.65
CA SER A 116 11.57 -18.79 -12.73
C SER A 116 10.35 -19.41 -13.41
N LEU A 117 9.46 -18.60 -14.00
CA LEU A 117 8.28 -19.10 -14.73
C LEU A 117 8.67 -19.83 -16.00
N GLY A 118 9.68 -19.38 -16.74
CA GLY A 118 10.15 -20.06 -17.95
C GLY A 118 10.75 -21.43 -17.65
N ALA A 119 11.65 -21.51 -16.67
CA ALA A 119 12.23 -22.78 -16.23
C ALA A 119 11.17 -23.73 -15.65
N GLU A 120 10.27 -23.20 -14.82
CA GLU A 120 9.22 -24.02 -14.20
C GLU A 120 8.15 -24.43 -15.21
N SER A 121 7.83 -23.61 -16.21
CA SER A 121 6.94 -23.99 -17.30
C SER A 121 7.52 -25.12 -18.16
N ASP A 122 8.83 -25.09 -18.48
CA ASP A 122 9.51 -26.20 -19.18
C ASP A 122 9.52 -27.48 -18.32
N ARG A 123 9.80 -27.35 -17.01
CA ARG A 123 9.77 -28.47 -16.07
C ARG A 123 8.36 -29.06 -15.94
N ALA A 124 7.33 -28.23 -15.79
CA ALA A 124 5.93 -28.62 -15.71
C ALA A 124 5.43 -29.28 -17.00
N TYR A 125 5.80 -28.74 -18.17
CA TYR A 125 5.46 -29.34 -19.46
C TYR A 125 6.04 -30.75 -19.61
N ARG A 126 7.29 -30.98 -19.16
CA ARG A 126 7.95 -32.29 -19.20
C ARG A 126 7.46 -33.25 -18.10
N GLY A 127 7.17 -32.72 -16.92
CA GLY A 127 6.75 -33.48 -15.73
C GLY A 127 5.26 -33.86 -15.73
N GLY A 128 4.44 -33.14 -16.50
CA GLY A 128 2.98 -33.32 -16.51
C GLY A 128 2.28 -32.41 -15.51
N PRO A 129 0.93 -32.41 -15.49
CA PRO A 129 0.13 -31.61 -14.56
C PRO A 129 0.42 -31.95 -13.09
N LEU A 130 0.17 -30.99 -12.19
CA LEU A 130 0.21 -31.26 -10.75
C LEU A 130 -0.70 -32.45 -10.44
N GLU A 131 -0.19 -33.42 -9.67
CA GLU A 131 -1.03 -34.47 -9.10
C GLU A 131 -2.11 -33.79 -8.26
N LEU A 132 -3.31 -33.72 -8.83
CA LEU A 132 -4.47 -33.28 -8.09
C LEU A 132 -4.75 -34.42 -7.13
N ASP A 133 -4.62 -34.17 -5.82
CA ASP A 133 -5.25 -35.03 -4.82
C ASP A 133 -6.65 -35.36 -5.34
N SER A 134 -6.94 -36.66 -5.42
CA SER A 134 -7.97 -37.28 -6.25
C SER A 134 -9.39 -37.00 -5.77
N ASN A 135 -9.76 -35.71 -5.68
CA ASN A 135 -11.05 -35.17 -5.28
C ASN A 135 -11.31 -33.84 -6.02
N PRO A 136 -11.91 -33.86 -7.23
CA PRO A 136 -12.16 -32.65 -7.99
C PRO A 136 -13.62 -32.16 -7.95
N ASP A 137 -14.43 -32.51 -6.93
CA ASP A 137 -15.82 -32.03 -6.87
C ASP A 137 -15.98 -30.95 -5.79
N TYR A 138 -15.72 -29.71 -6.20
CA TYR A 138 -16.03 -28.49 -5.45
C TYR A 138 -17.55 -28.40 -5.17
N PRO A 139 -17.98 -28.24 -3.90
CA PRO A 139 -19.34 -27.76 -3.64
C PRO A 139 -19.42 -26.26 -3.95
N ILE A 140 -20.16 -25.90 -5.01
CA ILE A 140 -20.49 -24.52 -5.34
C ILE A 140 -21.49 -23.99 -4.30
N PHE A 141 -21.15 -22.89 -3.65
CA PHE A 141 -22.10 -22.02 -2.96
C PHE A 141 -21.87 -20.60 -3.46
N GLU A 142 -22.74 -20.13 -4.37
CA GLU A 142 -22.75 -18.73 -4.82
C GLU A 142 -24.00 -18.00 -4.34
N GLU A 143 -23.80 -16.76 -3.87
CA GLU A 143 -24.69 -15.66 -4.19
C GLU A 143 -24.16 -15.00 -5.47
N GLY A 144 -24.93 -15.12 -6.56
CA GLY A 144 -24.88 -14.27 -7.76
C GLY A 144 -23.70 -14.50 -8.72
N VAL A 145 -23.75 -15.54 -9.57
CA VAL A 145 -24.12 -15.53 -11.01
C VAL A 145 -23.90 -16.97 -11.48
N ASP A 146 -25.00 -17.72 -11.69
CA ASP A 146 -25.02 -19.11 -12.17
C ASP A 146 -24.09 -19.32 -13.38
N ILE A 147 -22.91 -19.91 -13.14
CA ILE A 147 -22.06 -20.49 -14.19
C ILE A 147 -21.65 -21.87 -13.70
N ASP A 148 -22.00 -22.91 -14.48
CA ASP A 148 -21.67 -24.32 -14.22
C ASP A 148 -20.15 -24.58 -14.27
N PHE A 149 -19.41 -24.19 -13.23
CA PHE A 149 -17.97 -24.45 -13.09
C PHE A 149 -17.64 -25.95 -12.91
N ILE A 150 -18.65 -26.79 -12.68
CA ILE A 150 -18.55 -28.25 -12.47
C ILE A 150 -17.97 -28.97 -13.71
N ASN A 151 -18.19 -28.45 -14.92
CA ASN A 151 -17.81 -29.13 -16.16
C ASN A 151 -16.44 -28.72 -16.74
N ILE A 152 -15.64 -27.89 -16.06
CA ILE A 152 -14.31 -27.49 -16.56
C ILE A 152 -13.28 -28.58 -16.25
N LEU A 153 -13.00 -29.41 -17.26
CA LEU A 153 -12.01 -30.48 -17.21
C LEU A 153 -10.59 -29.90 -17.33
N LEU A 154 -9.75 -30.14 -16.32
CA LEU A 154 -8.32 -29.82 -16.38
C LEU A 154 -7.60 -30.84 -17.28
N PRO A 155 -6.58 -30.43 -18.04
CA PRO A 155 -5.85 -31.34 -18.92
C PRO A 155 -5.08 -32.39 -18.12
N SER A 156 -5.15 -33.65 -18.53
CA SER A 156 -4.34 -34.75 -17.98
C SER A 156 -2.90 -34.74 -18.49
N GLN A 157 -2.65 -34.04 -19.61
CA GLN A 157 -1.33 -33.80 -20.17
C GLN A 157 -1.32 -32.47 -20.92
N TYR A 158 -0.21 -31.74 -20.85
CA TYR A 158 -0.02 -30.49 -21.60
C TYR A 158 0.38 -30.78 -23.05
N THR A 159 -0.32 -30.18 -24.00
CA THR A 159 -0.15 -30.44 -25.45
C THR A 159 0.82 -29.50 -26.15
N SER A 160 1.12 -28.34 -25.55
CA SER A 160 2.06 -27.37 -26.10
C SER A 160 2.84 -26.69 -24.99
N MET A 161 4.11 -26.37 -25.26
CA MET A 161 4.96 -25.63 -24.34
C MET A 161 4.66 -24.13 -24.40
N LEU A 162 5.10 -23.39 -23.38
CA LEU A 162 5.05 -21.93 -23.35
C LEU A 162 6.40 -21.37 -23.79
N ASP A 163 6.40 -20.57 -24.86
CA ASP A 163 7.58 -19.86 -25.34
C ASP A 163 7.63 -18.48 -24.68
N TRP A 164 8.54 -18.35 -23.72
CA TRP A 164 8.66 -17.14 -22.92
C TRP A 164 9.51 -16.09 -23.61
N TYR A 165 8.92 -14.94 -23.92
CA TYR A 165 9.60 -13.74 -24.38
C TYR A 165 9.72 -12.74 -23.24
N THR A 166 10.74 -11.89 -23.28
CA THR A 166 10.86 -10.75 -22.37
C THR A 166 11.32 -9.53 -23.14
N VAL A 167 10.72 -8.39 -22.82
CA VAL A 167 11.27 -7.09 -23.24
C VAL A 167 12.43 -6.70 -22.32
N ASP A 168 13.40 -6.00 -22.89
CA ASP A 168 14.41 -5.25 -22.15
C ASP A 168 14.10 -3.76 -22.20
N LEU A 169 13.85 -3.18 -21.03
CA LEU A 169 13.49 -1.78 -20.88
C LEU A 169 14.66 -0.94 -20.34
N GLU A 170 15.91 -1.44 -20.48
CA GLU A 170 17.17 -0.77 -20.12
C GLU A 170 17.24 -0.29 -18.66
N GLY A 171 16.48 -0.91 -17.76
CA GLY A 171 16.57 -0.64 -16.33
C GLY A 171 15.97 0.70 -15.92
N GLU A 172 15.08 1.27 -16.73
CA GLU A 172 14.53 2.59 -16.46
C GLU A 172 13.53 2.60 -15.30
N HIS A 173 13.59 3.66 -14.49
CA HIS A 173 12.68 3.85 -13.36
C HIS A 173 11.28 4.34 -13.78
N SER A 174 10.51 3.44 -14.41
CA SER A 174 9.17 3.70 -14.93
C SER A 174 8.11 4.05 -13.87
N ALA A 175 8.33 3.72 -12.59
CA ALA A 175 7.43 4.11 -11.50
C ALA A 175 7.47 5.61 -11.19
N MET A 176 8.50 6.33 -11.68
CA MET A 176 8.77 7.71 -11.28
C MET A 176 8.42 8.74 -12.37
N ASP A 177 8.10 8.31 -13.59
CA ASP A 177 7.84 9.21 -14.71
C ASP A 177 6.83 8.60 -15.72
N GLY A 178 5.76 9.35 -15.99
CA GLY A 178 4.68 8.92 -16.89
C GLY A 178 5.07 8.77 -18.36
N ARG A 179 6.07 9.54 -18.83
CA ARG A 179 6.56 9.46 -20.21
C ARG A 179 7.28 8.14 -20.46
N ILE A 180 8.03 7.66 -19.48
CA ILE A 180 8.73 6.37 -19.54
C ILE A 180 7.72 5.24 -19.75
N LEU A 181 6.63 5.25 -18.99
CA LEU A 181 5.57 4.24 -19.12
C LEU A 181 4.87 4.26 -20.48
N GLN A 182 4.71 5.44 -21.07
CA GLN A 182 4.16 5.57 -22.41
C GLN A 182 5.10 4.96 -23.46
N GLU A 183 6.40 5.27 -23.39
CA GLU A 183 7.44 4.70 -24.27
C GLU A 183 7.52 3.17 -24.12
N HIS A 184 7.41 2.66 -22.88
CA HIS A 184 7.36 1.22 -22.61
C HIS A 184 6.12 0.56 -23.23
N ALA A 185 4.95 1.20 -23.16
CA ALA A 185 3.74 0.67 -23.78
C ALA A 185 3.83 0.64 -25.31
N GLU A 186 4.37 1.70 -25.92
CA GLU A 186 4.63 1.76 -27.37
C GLU A 186 5.57 0.62 -27.82
N TYR A 187 6.64 0.38 -27.06
CA TYR A 187 7.58 -0.71 -27.35
C TYR A 187 6.98 -2.10 -27.15
N VAL A 188 6.16 -2.30 -26.11
CA VAL A 188 5.46 -3.57 -25.88
C VAL A 188 4.49 -3.89 -27.04
N VAL A 189 3.78 -2.90 -27.57
CA VAL A 189 2.92 -3.09 -28.76
C VAL A 189 3.74 -3.56 -29.96
N TYR A 190 4.90 -2.94 -30.18
CA TYR A 190 5.85 -3.36 -31.21
C TYR A 190 6.36 -4.80 -30.97
N ALA A 191 6.69 -5.16 -29.73
CA ALA A 191 7.14 -6.51 -29.37
C ALA A 191 6.06 -7.57 -29.66
N ILE A 192 4.80 -7.30 -29.30
CA ILE A 192 3.67 -8.19 -29.57
C ILE A 192 3.54 -8.47 -31.08
N HIS A 193 3.64 -7.42 -31.92
CA HIS A 193 3.55 -7.60 -33.37
C HIS A 193 4.72 -8.40 -33.92
N THR A 194 5.92 -8.17 -33.39
CA THR A 194 7.15 -8.88 -33.78
C THR A 194 7.04 -10.36 -33.49
N ILE A 195 6.58 -10.72 -32.29
CA ILE A 195 6.35 -12.12 -31.88
C ILE A 195 5.32 -12.77 -32.82
N LEU A 196 4.15 -12.15 -33.01
CA LEU A 196 3.12 -12.74 -33.88
C LEU A 196 3.57 -12.90 -35.34
N ASN A 197 4.42 -12.00 -35.85
CA ASN A 197 4.99 -12.15 -37.18
C ASN A 197 6.00 -13.31 -37.25
N LEU A 198 6.83 -13.48 -36.22
CA LEU A 198 7.80 -14.59 -36.12
C LEU A 198 7.11 -15.95 -36.20
N TYR A 199 5.99 -16.15 -35.49
CA TYR A 199 5.22 -17.39 -35.58
C TYR A 199 4.60 -17.60 -36.96
N LYS A 200 4.09 -16.55 -37.61
CA LYS A 200 3.57 -16.67 -38.98
C LYS A 200 4.65 -17.14 -39.95
N GLU A 201 5.87 -16.63 -39.82
CA GLU A 201 7.02 -17.02 -40.65
C GLU A 201 7.46 -18.46 -40.34
N SER A 202 7.56 -18.85 -39.07
CA SER A 202 7.94 -20.21 -38.67
C SER A 202 6.90 -21.26 -39.11
N HIS A 203 5.60 -20.98 -38.94
CA HIS A 203 4.52 -21.89 -39.37
C HIS A 203 4.45 -22.07 -40.88
N ALA A 204 4.78 -21.04 -41.68
CA ALA A 204 4.85 -21.17 -43.13
C ALA A 204 5.86 -22.26 -43.57
N VAL A 205 6.82 -22.61 -42.71
CA VAL A 205 7.82 -23.66 -42.96
C VAL A 205 7.36 -25.03 -42.45
N GLN A 206 6.50 -25.12 -41.43
CA GLN A 206 6.25 -26.36 -40.67
C GLN A 206 4.95 -27.13 -40.99
N ALA A 207 4.03 -26.59 -41.80
CA ALA A 207 2.83 -27.28 -42.36
C ALA A 207 1.91 -28.05 -41.38
N LYS A 208 2.03 -27.88 -40.05
CA LYS A 208 1.14 -28.46 -39.03
C LYS A 208 0.56 -27.37 -38.14
N GLY A 209 -0.78 -27.33 -38.03
CA GLY A 209 -1.52 -26.38 -37.20
C GLY A 209 -1.52 -24.94 -37.73
N GLY A 210 -2.44 -24.11 -37.23
CA GLY A 210 -2.45 -22.66 -37.52
C GLY A 210 -1.54 -21.89 -36.55
N PRO A 211 -0.95 -20.75 -36.96
CA PRO A 211 -0.11 -19.96 -36.07
C PRO A 211 -0.92 -19.33 -34.93
N PRO A 212 -0.30 -19.10 -33.76
CA PRO A 212 -0.94 -18.39 -32.65
C PRO A 212 -1.42 -17.00 -33.09
N LYS A 213 -2.65 -16.68 -32.68
CA LYS A 213 -3.31 -15.40 -33.01
C LYS A 213 -3.07 -14.33 -31.95
N SER A 214 -2.79 -14.75 -30.71
CA SER A 214 -2.66 -13.90 -29.55
C SER A 214 -1.41 -14.24 -28.75
N VAL A 215 -0.90 -13.26 -28.01
CA VAL A 215 0.19 -13.40 -27.03
C VAL A 215 -0.39 -13.27 -25.63
N ILE A 216 -0.01 -14.16 -24.71
CA ILE A 216 -0.35 -14.04 -23.29
C ILE A 216 0.60 -13.01 -22.66
N LEU A 217 0.07 -11.99 -21.97
CA LEU A 217 0.90 -10.99 -21.31
C LEU A 217 1.06 -11.33 -19.82
N VAL A 218 2.30 -11.30 -19.33
CA VAL A 218 2.60 -11.41 -17.90
C VAL A 218 3.38 -10.18 -17.49
N GLY A 219 2.82 -9.33 -16.64
CA GLY A 219 3.46 -8.10 -16.21
C GLY A 219 3.72 -8.08 -14.71
N HIS A 220 4.90 -7.63 -14.29
CA HIS A 220 5.21 -7.40 -12.88
C HIS A 220 5.26 -5.91 -12.57
N SER A 221 4.72 -5.49 -11.42
CA SER A 221 4.81 -4.11 -10.94
C SER A 221 4.35 -3.13 -12.02
N MET A 222 5.13 -2.11 -12.34
CA MET A 222 4.83 -1.19 -13.44
C MET A 222 4.69 -1.86 -14.81
N GLY A 223 5.30 -3.02 -15.04
CA GLY A 223 5.18 -3.81 -16.26
C GLY A 223 3.76 -4.35 -16.49
N GLY A 224 3.02 -4.66 -15.41
CA GLY A 224 1.60 -5.02 -15.52
C GLY A 224 0.72 -3.82 -15.90
N PHE A 225 1.06 -2.62 -15.41
CA PHE A 225 0.40 -1.38 -15.85
C PHE A 225 0.71 -1.10 -17.32
N VAL A 226 1.97 -1.29 -17.75
CA VAL A 226 2.37 -1.18 -19.16
C VAL A 226 1.62 -2.18 -20.04
N ALA A 227 1.43 -3.43 -19.59
CA ALA A 227 0.65 -4.44 -20.30
C ALA A 227 -0.79 -3.95 -20.56
N ARG A 228 -1.42 -3.37 -19.53
CA ARG A 228 -2.76 -2.78 -19.66
C ARG A 228 -2.80 -1.58 -20.58
N ALA A 229 -1.80 -0.70 -20.50
CA ALA A 229 -1.69 0.45 -21.38
C ALA A 229 -1.50 0.03 -22.86
N ALA A 230 -0.73 -1.03 -23.11
CA ALA A 230 -0.52 -1.58 -24.44
C ALA A 230 -1.81 -2.13 -25.08
N VAL A 231 -2.71 -2.73 -24.28
CA VAL A 231 -3.98 -3.30 -24.75
C VAL A 231 -4.95 -2.24 -25.30
N VAL A 232 -4.98 -1.06 -24.70
CA VAL A 232 -5.82 0.08 -25.15
C VAL A 232 -5.07 1.00 -26.12
N HIS A 233 -3.87 0.62 -26.55
CA HIS A 233 -3.05 1.43 -27.43
C HIS A 233 -3.63 1.43 -28.87
N PRO A 234 -3.75 2.59 -29.54
CA PRO A 234 -4.44 2.70 -30.84
C PRO A 234 -3.80 1.89 -31.97
N HIS A 235 -2.50 1.59 -31.86
CA HIS A 235 -1.77 0.81 -32.87
C HIS A 235 -1.76 -0.70 -32.62
N LEU A 236 -2.35 -1.21 -31.53
CA LEU A 236 -2.41 -2.64 -31.28
C LEU A 236 -3.37 -3.33 -32.27
N ARG A 237 -2.94 -4.45 -32.85
CA ARG A 237 -3.77 -5.29 -33.71
C ARG A 237 -4.89 -5.92 -32.86
N LYS A 238 -6.14 -5.90 -33.35
CA LYS A 238 -7.29 -6.49 -32.64
C LYS A 238 -7.05 -7.98 -32.36
N PHE A 239 -7.55 -8.48 -31.23
CA PHE A 239 -7.42 -9.87 -30.78
C PHE A 239 -5.98 -10.40 -30.64
N SER A 240 -4.98 -9.50 -30.60
CA SER A 240 -3.58 -9.91 -30.40
C SER A 240 -3.23 -10.21 -28.94
N VAL A 241 -4.10 -9.83 -28.00
CA VAL A 241 -3.97 -10.11 -26.57
C VAL A 241 -5.36 -10.47 -26.04
N GLU A 242 -5.48 -11.64 -25.42
CA GLU A 242 -6.75 -12.10 -24.83
C GLU A 242 -6.62 -12.46 -23.35
N THR A 243 -5.39 -12.67 -22.85
CA THR A 243 -5.12 -13.07 -21.47
C THR A 243 -3.96 -12.25 -20.91
N ILE A 244 -4.18 -11.68 -19.72
CA ILE A 244 -3.20 -10.89 -18.99
C ILE A 244 -3.12 -11.40 -17.56
N LEU A 245 -1.90 -11.67 -17.09
CA LEU A 245 -1.60 -11.95 -15.69
C LEU A 245 -0.71 -10.83 -15.16
N THR A 246 -1.11 -10.20 -14.05
CA THR A 246 -0.32 -9.12 -13.45
C THR A 246 0.07 -9.46 -12.03
N LEU A 247 1.35 -9.28 -11.69
CA LEU A 247 1.91 -9.58 -10.37
C LEU A 247 2.33 -8.29 -9.67
N SER A 248 1.91 -8.09 -8.42
CA SER A 248 2.22 -6.90 -7.60
C SER A 248 2.04 -5.56 -8.35
N THR A 249 1.00 -5.46 -9.19
CA THR A 249 0.86 -4.36 -10.15
C THR A 249 -0.04 -3.25 -9.62
N PRO A 250 0.42 -1.99 -9.52
CA PRO A 250 -0.44 -0.88 -9.12
C PRO A 250 -1.40 -0.51 -10.27
N HIS A 251 -2.66 -0.91 -10.16
CA HIS A 251 -3.72 -0.66 -11.15
C HIS A 251 -4.50 0.63 -10.88
N GLN A 252 -4.78 0.93 -9.61
CA GLN A 252 -5.66 2.04 -9.22
C GLN A 252 -5.00 3.41 -9.37
N SER A 253 -3.77 3.54 -8.90
CA SER A 253 -2.99 4.78 -8.91
C SER A 253 -1.50 4.48 -8.76
N PRO A 254 -0.60 5.39 -9.21
CA PRO A 254 0.83 5.18 -9.07
C PRO A 254 1.23 5.12 -7.57
N PRO A 255 2.19 4.25 -7.19
CA PRO A 255 2.66 4.16 -5.79
C PRO A 255 3.20 5.50 -5.26
N VAL A 256 3.82 6.28 -6.13
CA VAL A 256 4.37 7.61 -5.84
C VAL A 256 3.69 8.65 -6.74
N ALA A 257 2.49 9.09 -6.34
CA ALA A 257 1.66 10.04 -7.09
C ALA A 257 2.15 11.50 -6.95
N LEU A 258 3.45 11.77 -7.16
CA LEU A 258 4.04 13.10 -7.01
C LEU A 258 4.08 13.90 -8.32
N GLN A 259 4.22 13.25 -9.47
CA GLN A 259 4.28 13.93 -10.76
C GLN A 259 2.89 14.03 -11.44
N PRO A 260 2.50 15.21 -11.98
CA PRO A 260 1.20 15.37 -12.64
C PRO A 260 1.01 14.48 -13.89
N SER A 261 2.02 14.38 -14.77
CA SER A 261 1.96 13.51 -15.96
C SER A 261 1.70 12.03 -15.63
N LEU A 262 2.38 11.50 -14.61
CA LEU A 262 2.20 10.12 -14.15
C LEU A 262 0.77 9.87 -13.67
N GLY A 263 0.22 10.78 -12.85
CA GLY A 263 -1.17 10.70 -12.39
C GLY A 263 -2.19 10.79 -13.54
N HIS A 264 -1.92 11.63 -14.55
CA HIS A 264 -2.78 11.77 -15.72
C HIS A 264 -2.80 10.51 -16.58
N TYR A 265 -1.63 9.90 -16.84
CA TYR A 265 -1.53 8.70 -17.66
C TYR A 265 -2.27 7.51 -17.03
N TYR A 266 -2.16 7.32 -15.71
CA TYR A 266 -2.97 6.35 -14.97
C TYR A 266 -4.48 6.58 -15.11
N ALA A 267 -4.92 7.83 -14.94
CA ALA A 267 -6.33 8.18 -15.06
C ALA A 267 -6.85 7.91 -16.48
N GLN A 268 -6.07 8.24 -17.50
CA GLN A 268 -6.38 7.98 -18.91
C GLN A 268 -6.53 6.49 -19.18
N VAL A 269 -5.53 5.67 -18.85
CA VAL A 269 -5.58 4.21 -19.07
C VAL A 269 -6.76 3.58 -18.32
N ASN A 270 -7.00 3.96 -17.07
CA ASN A 270 -8.14 3.45 -16.30
C ASN A 270 -9.49 3.87 -16.92
N GLN A 271 -9.58 5.06 -17.49
CA GLN A 271 -10.79 5.50 -18.18
C GLN A 271 -11.02 4.73 -19.49
N GLU A 272 -9.99 4.49 -20.28
CA GLU A 272 -10.11 3.71 -21.53
C GLU A 272 -10.47 2.25 -21.27
N TRP A 273 -9.96 1.65 -20.18
CA TRP A 273 -10.37 0.32 -19.74
C TRP A 273 -11.86 0.28 -19.33
N ARG A 274 -12.34 1.26 -18.55
CA ARG A 274 -13.78 1.35 -18.20
C ARG A 274 -14.67 1.44 -19.43
N LYS A 275 -14.35 2.37 -20.34
CA LYS A 275 -15.06 2.53 -21.62
C LYS A 275 -14.99 1.27 -22.49
N GLY A 276 -13.88 0.53 -22.41
CA GLY A 276 -13.68 -0.72 -23.14
C GLY A 276 -14.69 -1.83 -22.80
N TYR A 277 -15.33 -1.74 -21.63
CA TYR A 277 -16.41 -2.64 -21.20
C TYR A 277 -17.81 -2.00 -21.26
N GLU A 278 -17.93 -0.72 -21.59
CA GLU A 278 -19.23 -0.07 -21.77
C GLU A 278 -19.91 -0.60 -23.03
N VAL A 279 -21.18 -0.99 -22.88
CA VAL A 279 -21.96 -1.51 -24.01
C VAL A 279 -22.47 -0.36 -24.86
N GLN A 280 -22.05 -0.31 -26.13
CA GLN A 280 -22.53 0.71 -27.06
C GLN A 280 -23.96 0.40 -27.50
N THR A 281 -24.90 1.20 -26.99
CA THR A 281 -26.31 1.17 -27.36
C THR A 281 -26.67 2.33 -28.28
N SER A 282 -27.46 2.07 -29.31
CA SER A 282 -28.02 3.11 -30.19
C SER A 282 -29.01 4.00 -29.43
N ARG A 283 -29.34 5.19 -29.98
CA ARG A 283 -30.40 6.08 -29.44
C ARG A 283 -31.77 5.41 -29.29
N THR A 284 -31.98 4.26 -29.94
CA THR A 284 -33.19 3.42 -29.88
C THR A 284 -33.06 2.22 -28.92
N GLY A 285 -31.98 2.13 -28.13
CA GLY A 285 -31.77 1.05 -27.15
C GLY A 285 -31.29 -0.29 -27.73
N ARG A 286 -30.95 -0.36 -29.02
CA ARG A 286 -30.42 -1.58 -29.66
C ARG A 286 -28.89 -1.67 -29.51
N TYR A 287 -28.39 -2.84 -29.14
CA TYR A 287 -26.97 -3.21 -29.09
C TYR A 287 -26.34 -3.07 -30.47
N MET A 288 -25.26 -2.29 -30.59
CA MET A 288 -24.59 -2.05 -31.88
C MET A 288 -23.36 -2.94 -32.10
N SER A 289 -22.58 -3.19 -31.04
CA SER A 289 -21.40 -4.07 -31.08
C SER A 289 -21.01 -4.51 -29.67
N ASP A 290 -20.33 -5.64 -29.55
CA ASP A 290 -19.74 -6.08 -28.29
C ASP A 290 -18.70 -5.06 -27.80
N PRO A 291 -18.50 -4.94 -26.47
CA PRO A 291 -17.48 -4.06 -25.91
C PRO A 291 -16.09 -4.36 -26.47
N LEU A 292 -15.23 -3.34 -26.61
CA LEU A 292 -13.90 -3.48 -27.23
C LEU A 292 -13.03 -4.52 -26.51
N LEU A 293 -13.14 -4.61 -25.18
CA LEU A 293 -12.33 -5.48 -24.32
C LEU A 293 -13.08 -6.74 -23.88
N SER A 294 -14.23 -7.07 -24.47
CA SER A 294 -15.04 -8.24 -24.10
C SER A 294 -14.31 -9.58 -24.23
N HIS A 295 -13.27 -9.65 -25.05
CA HIS A 295 -12.46 -10.85 -25.26
C HIS A 295 -11.23 -10.93 -24.34
N VAL A 296 -10.97 -9.91 -23.51
CA VAL A 296 -9.75 -9.83 -22.68
C VAL A 296 -10.05 -10.25 -21.25
N VAL A 297 -9.31 -11.26 -20.75
CA VAL A 297 -9.29 -11.68 -19.34
C VAL A 297 -8.05 -11.14 -18.65
N ILE A 298 -8.21 -10.56 -17.46
CA ILE A 298 -7.08 -10.08 -16.64
C ILE A 298 -7.17 -10.57 -15.20
N ILE A 299 -6.10 -11.21 -14.73
CA ILE A 299 -5.96 -11.68 -13.35
C ILE A 299 -4.88 -10.88 -12.64
N SER A 300 -5.20 -10.33 -11.48
CA SER A 300 -4.25 -9.60 -10.63
C SER A 300 -3.88 -10.42 -9.40
N VAL A 301 -2.59 -10.64 -9.19
CA VAL A 301 -2.05 -11.38 -8.04
C VAL A 301 -1.19 -10.46 -7.19
N SER A 302 -1.53 -10.39 -5.89
CA SER A 302 -0.83 -9.58 -4.89
C SER A 302 0.22 -10.36 -4.11
N GLY A 303 1.31 -9.70 -3.73
CA GLY A 303 2.32 -10.24 -2.81
C GLY A 303 1.88 -10.27 -1.33
N GLY A 304 0.71 -9.71 -1.02
CA GLY A 304 0.16 -9.61 0.33
C GLY A 304 0.82 -8.50 1.17
N TYR A 305 0.76 -8.64 2.49
CA TYR A 305 1.13 -7.58 3.43
C TYR A 305 2.63 -7.26 3.51
N ASN A 306 3.53 -8.11 3.03
CA ASN A 306 4.97 -7.86 2.97
C ASN A 306 5.40 -7.03 1.75
N ASP A 307 4.50 -6.79 0.78
CA ASP A 307 4.74 -5.83 -0.29
C ASP A 307 4.55 -4.39 0.24
N TYR A 308 5.67 -3.74 0.55
CA TYR A 308 5.67 -2.33 0.98
C TYR A 308 5.71 -1.34 -0.18
N GLN A 309 6.10 -1.77 -1.38
CA GLN A 309 6.20 -0.89 -2.54
C GLN A 309 4.83 -0.68 -3.18
N VAL A 310 4.06 -1.76 -3.31
CA VAL A 310 2.72 -1.74 -3.88
C VAL A 310 1.77 -2.43 -2.90
N ARG A 311 0.76 -1.70 -2.44
CA ARG A 311 -0.23 -2.22 -1.50
C ARG A 311 -1.36 -2.90 -2.26
N SER A 312 -1.96 -3.93 -1.66
CA SER A 312 -3.05 -4.74 -2.22
C SER A 312 -4.21 -3.89 -2.74
N LYS A 313 -4.55 -2.77 -2.08
CA LYS A 313 -5.60 -1.87 -2.56
C LYS A 313 -5.26 -1.23 -3.91
N LEU A 314 -3.99 -0.90 -4.16
CA LEU A 314 -3.53 -0.36 -5.44
C LEU A 314 -3.59 -1.43 -6.53
N GLU A 315 -3.44 -2.69 -6.17
CA GLU A 315 -3.41 -3.85 -7.08
C GLU A 315 -4.79 -4.42 -7.42
N SER A 316 -5.83 -3.92 -6.77
CA SER A 316 -7.20 -4.27 -7.10
C SER A 316 -7.60 -3.75 -8.49
N LEU A 317 -8.40 -4.54 -9.20
CA LEU A 317 -9.03 -4.17 -10.47
C LEU A 317 -10.43 -3.57 -10.29
N ASP A 318 -10.88 -3.38 -9.04
CA ASP A 318 -12.22 -2.90 -8.72
C ASP A 318 -12.51 -1.56 -9.40
N GLY A 319 -13.70 -1.46 -10.01
CA GLY A 319 -14.13 -0.25 -10.73
C GLY A 319 -13.31 0.05 -11.99
N ILE A 320 -12.44 -0.85 -12.44
CA ILE A 320 -11.70 -0.78 -13.71
C ILE A 320 -12.13 -1.93 -14.63
N VAL A 321 -12.18 -3.14 -14.10
CA VAL A 321 -12.54 -4.38 -14.83
C VAL A 321 -13.75 -5.02 -14.15
N PRO A 322 -14.78 -5.45 -14.90
CA PRO A 322 -15.90 -6.18 -14.33
C PRO A 322 -15.49 -7.59 -13.87
N HIS A 323 -16.10 -8.11 -12.81
CA HIS A 323 -15.81 -9.45 -12.26
C HIS A 323 -15.99 -10.61 -13.26
N THR A 324 -16.74 -10.37 -14.35
CA THR A 324 -16.94 -11.34 -15.45
C THR A 324 -15.73 -11.49 -16.38
N HIS A 325 -14.75 -10.58 -16.31
CA HIS A 325 -13.56 -10.54 -17.18
C HIS A 325 -12.24 -10.50 -16.37
N GLY A 326 -12.30 -10.54 -15.05
CA GLY A 326 -11.10 -10.52 -14.22
C GLY A 326 -11.38 -10.56 -12.74
N PHE A 327 -10.37 -10.95 -11.96
CA PHE A 327 -10.43 -10.89 -10.51
C PHE A 327 -9.04 -10.60 -9.90
N PHE A 328 -9.08 -10.20 -8.64
CA PHE A 328 -7.91 -9.97 -7.80
C PHE A 328 -7.81 -11.08 -6.74
N ILE A 329 -6.60 -11.60 -6.51
CA ILE A 329 -6.31 -12.59 -5.46
C ILE A 329 -4.96 -12.28 -4.78
N SER A 330 -4.91 -12.39 -3.45
CA SER A 330 -3.66 -12.28 -2.69
C SER A 330 -2.93 -13.62 -2.70
N SER A 331 -1.60 -13.61 -2.78
CA SER A 331 -0.77 -14.82 -2.67
C SER A 331 -0.99 -15.59 -1.37
N THR A 332 -1.43 -14.91 -0.31
CA THR A 332 -1.81 -15.51 0.99
C THR A 332 -3.09 -16.33 0.93
N GLY A 333 -3.97 -16.05 -0.04
CA GLY A 333 -5.22 -16.77 -0.29
C GLY A 333 -5.15 -17.73 -1.48
N MET A 334 -3.98 -17.84 -2.12
CA MET A 334 -3.78 -18.71 -3.27
C MET A 334 -3.52 -20.16 -2.87
N ARG A 335 -4.13 -21.10 -3.59
CA ARG A 335 -3.89 -22.53 -3.46
C ARG A 335 -2.42 -22.85 -3.69
N ASN A 336 -1.85 -23.71 -2.85
CA ASN A 336 -0.44 -24.14 -2.87
C ASN A 336 0.58 -23.03 -2.58
N VAL A 337 0.14 -21.80 -2.25
CA VAL A 337 1.04 -20.66 -1.98
C VAL A 337 0.95 -20.22 -0.52
N TRP A 338 -0.20 -19.72 -0.06
CA TRP A 338 -0.48 -19.27 1.33
C TRP A 338 0.61 -18.44 2.02
N LEU A 339 1.35 -17.62 1.27
CA LEU A 339 2.48 -16.86 1.79
C LEU A 339 2.39 -15.41 1.33
N SER A 340 2.75 -14.49 2.22
CA SER A 340 3.05 -13.12 1.83
C SER A 340 4.53 -12.98 1.51
N MET A 341 4.83 -12.16 0.53
CA MET A 341 6.15 -11.99 -0.07
C MET A 341 6.43 -10.52 -0.32
N GLU A 342 7.70 -10.14 -0.25
CA GLU A 342 8.14 -8.82 -0.68
C GLU A 342 7.90 -8.58 -2.18
N HIS A 343 7.89 -7.31 -2.58
CA HIS A 343 7.58 -6.87 -3.94
C HIS A 343 8.36 -7.59 -5.05
N GLN A 344 9.63 -7.91 -4.79
CA GLN A 344 10.47 -8.62 -5.75
C GLN A 344 10.41 -10.14 -5.56
N VAL A 345 10.15 -10.63 -4.35
CA VAL A 345 10.13 -12.07 -4.03
C VAL A 345 9.03 -12.81 -4.79
N ILE A 346 7.94 -12.11 -5.15
CA ILE A 346 6.91 -12.60 -6.07
C ILE A 346 7.47 -13.15 -7.39
N LEU A 347 8.67 -12.73 -7.78
CA LEU A 347 9.35 -13.15 -8.99
C LEU A 347 10.01 -14.52 -8.91
N TRP A 348 10.39 -14.98 -7.73
CA TRP A 348 11.16 -16.23 -7.58
C TRP A 348 10.63 -17.14 -6.49
N CYS A 349 9.47 -16.80 -5.96
CA CYS A 349 8.83 -17.60 -4.95
C CYS A 349 8.35 -18.92 -5.56
N ASN A 350 9.02 -20.03 -5.24
CA ASN A 350 8.80 -21.32 -5.91
C ASN A 350 7.34 -21.77 -5.84
N GLN A 351 6.73 -21.67 -4.66
CA GLN A 351 5.32 -22.01 -4.45
C GLN A 351 4.39 -21.28 -5.46
N LEU A 352 4.61 -19.97 -5.63
CA LEU A 352 3.83 -19.15 -6.55
C LEU A 352 4.14 -19.47 -8.02
N VAL A 353 5.42 -19.57 -8.35
CA VAL A 353 5.92 -19.79 -9.71
C VAL A 353 5.42 -21.13 -10.25
N VAL A 354 5.46 -22.20 -9.45
CA VAL A 354 4.90 -23.51 -9.78
C VAL A 354 3.42 -23.38 -10.08
N GLN A 355 2.65 -22.80 -9.15
CA GLN A 355 1.20 -22.68 -9.32
C GLN A 355 0.82 -21.87 -10.57
N MET A 356 1.53 -20.77 -10.85
CA MET A 356 1.30 -19.94 -12.03
C MET A 356 1.66 -20.66 -13.33
N SER A 357 2.80 -21.37 -13.37
CA SER A 357 3.25 -22.07 -14.57
C SER A 357 2.25 -23.14 -15.00
N HIS A 358 1.79 -23.96 -14.05
CA HIS A 358 0.75 -24.96 -14.29
C HIS A 358 -0.61 -24.33 -14.67
N THR A 359 -0.94 -23.17 -14.11
CA THR A 359 -2.16 -22.43 -14.47
C THR A 359 -2.11 -21.97 -15.93
N LEU A 360 -1.00 -21.36 -16.37
CA LEU A 360 -0.84 -20.89 -17.74
C LEU A 360 -0.85 -22.03 -18.76
N LEU A 361 -0.19 -23.15 -18.46
CA LEU A 361 -0.23 -24.35 -19.29
C LEU A 361 -1.64 -24.94 -19.42
N SER A 362 -2.47 -24.79 -18.39
CA SER A 362 -3.85 -25.27 -18.38
C SER A 362 -4.81 -24.42 -19.24
N LEU A 363 -4.37 -23.23 -19.69
CA LEU A 363 -5.16 -22.36 -20.59
C LEU A 363 -5.04 -22.75 -22.06
N ILE A 364 -4.27 -23.78 -22.38
CA ILE A 364 -4.04 -24.26 -23.74
C ILE A 364 -5.08 -25.35 -24.05
N ASP A 365 -5.82 -25.16 -25.15
CA ASP A 365 -6.76 -26.16 -25.66
C ASP A 365 -6.01 -27.41 -26.11
N THR A 366 -6.38 -28.56 -25.55
CA THR A 366 -5.78 -29.86 -25.86
C THR A 366 -6.01 -30.29 -27.32
N LYS A 367 -7.06 -29.81 -27.98
CA LYS A 367 -7.39 -30.17 -29.37
C LYS A 367 -6.59 -29.35 -30.38
N THR A 368 -6.41 -28.06 -30.11
CA THR A 368 -5.80 -27.13 -31.08
C THR A 368 -4.35 -26.79 -30.75
N GLY A 369 -3.88 -27.02 -29.51
CA GLY A 369 -2.56 -26.58 -29.04
C GLY A 369 -2.43 -25.05 -28.97
N GLN A 370 -3.56 -24.34 -28.84
CA GLN A 370 -3.63 -22.88 -28.84
C GLN A 370 -4.33 -22.40 -27.57
N PRO A 371 -4.14 -21.13 -27.13
CA PRO A 371 -4.89 -20.56 -26.03
C PRO A 371 -6.40 -20.73 -26.24
N LEU A 372 -7.12 -21.08 -25.18
CA LEU A 372 -8.59 -21.13 -25.18
C LEU A 372 -9.15 -19.77 -25.57
N ASN A 373 -10.16 -19.74 -26.44
CA ASN A 373 -10.81 -18.50 -26.90
C ASN A 373 -11.94 -18.03 -25.98
N ASP A 374 -12.57 -18.96 -25.24
CA ASP A 374 -13.74 -18.65 -24.41
C ASP A 374 -13.35 -17.97 -23.08
N VAL A 375 -13.94 -16.80 -22.83
CA VAL A 375 -13.66 -15.96 -21.66
C VAL A 375 -14.02 -16.69 -20.36
N GLN A 376 -15.15 -17.40 -20.33
CA GLN A 376 -15.64 -18.05 -19.11
C GLN A 376 -14.81 -19.30 -18.78
N GLN A 377 -14.39 -20.07 -19.78
CA GLN A 377 -13.47 -21.19 -19.60
C GLN A 377 -12.13 -20.73 -19.04
N ARG A 378 -11.51 -19.68 -19.62
CA ARG A 378 -10.25 -19.12 -19.11
C ARG A 378 -10.39 -18.64 -17.66
N LEU A 379 -11.44 -17.87 -17.38
CA LEU A 379 -11.70 -17.36 -16.03
C LEU A 379 -11.95 -18.49 -15.03
N GLY A 380 -12.69 -19.52 -15.44
CA GLY A 380 -12.97 -20.71 -14.63
C GLY A 380 -11.71 -21.53 -14.32
N ILE A 381 -10.78 -21.68 -15.28
CA ILE A 381 -9.47 -22.30 -15.03
C ILE A 381 -8.67 -21.49 -14.02
N PHE A 382 -8.59 -20.16 -14.18
CA PHE A 382 -7.92 -19.31 -13.21
C PHE A 382 -8.52 -19.41 -11.81
N LYS A 383 -9.85 -19.38 -11.67
CA LYS A 383 -10.52 -19.58 -10.37
C LYS A 383 -10.19 -20.95 -9.79
N LYS A 384 -10.34 -22.03 -10.56
CA LYS A 384 -10.12 -23.42 -10.10
C LYS A 384 -8.67 -23.69 -9.70
N MET A 385 -7.72 -23.09 -10.39
CA MET A 385 -6.28 -23.26 -10.14
C MET A 385 -5.78 -22.34 -9.02
N LEU A 386 -6.22 -21.09 -8.94
CA LEU A 386 -5.62 -20.11 -8.02
C LEU A 386 -6.36 -20.01 -6.68
N ASP A 387 -7.69 -20.18 -6.65
CA ASP A 387 -8.47 -20.04 -5.42
C ASP A 387 -8.18 -21.20 -4.45
N SER A 388 -7.95 -20.87 -3.18
CA SER A 388 -7.73 -21.86 -2.12
C SER A 388 -8.98 -22.68 -1.79
N GLY A 389 -10.15 -22.24 -2.28
CA GLY A 389 -11.42 -22.95 -2.09
C GLY A 389 -12.01 -22.78 -0.69
N ILE A 390 -11.40 -21.94 0.14
CA ILE A 390 -11.94 -21.53 1.44
C ILE A 390 -12.99 -20.44 1.16
N PRO A 391 -14.30 -20.70 1.32
CA PRO A 391 -15.30 -19.73 0.92
C PRO A 391 -15.19 -18.43 1.71
N LYS A 392 -15.30 -17.29 1.03
CA LYS A 392 -15.28 -15.96 1.67
C LYS A 392 -16.36 -15.83 2.76
N ASN A 393 -17.50 -16.48 2.53
CA ASN A 393 -18.66 -16.51 3.44
C ASN A 393 -18.64 -17.68 4.43
N PHE A 394 -17.68 -18.61 4.33
CA PHE A 394 -17.56 -19.77 5.24
C PHE A 394 -17.52 -19.33 6.71
N PHE A 395 -16.94 -18.15 6.96
CA PHE A 395 -16.85 -17.55 8.28
C PHE A 395 -17.80 -16.37 8.51
N ALA A 396 -18.50 -15.85 7.48
CA ALA A 396 -19.43 -14.71 7.59
C ALA A 396 -20.86 -15.12 7.98
N SER A 397 -21.20 -16.41 7.89
CA SER A 397 -22.52 -16.94 8.31
C SER A 397 -22.81 -16.72 9.82
N THR A 398 -21.79 -16.34 10.60
CA THR A 398 -21.91 -15.92 12.01
C THR A 398 -22.54 -14.53 12.20
N GLN A 399 -22.51 -13.62 11.22
CA GLN A 399 -22.98 -12.23 11.39
C GLN A 399 -24.32 -11.88 10.68
N LEU A 400 -24.69 -12.56 9.59
CA LEU A 400 -25.89 -12.16 8.81
C LEU A 400 -27.24 -12.62 9.38
N GLN A 401 -27.29 -13.41 10.45
CA GLN A 401 -28.56 -13.94 10.99
C GLN A 401 -29.30 -12.98 11.96
N GLN A 402 -28.77 -11.78 12.23
CA GLN A 402 -29.42 -10.82 13.16
C GLN A 402 -30.09 -9.60 12.51
N ALA A 403 -29.99 -9.39 11.18
CA ALA A 403 -30.56 -8.20 10.53
C ALA A 403 -31.95 -8.40 9.87
N HIS A 404 -32.44 -9.63 9.68
CA HIS A 404 -33.79 -9.88 9.15
C HIS A 404 -34.73 -10.45 10.22
N LYS A 405 -35.04 -9.61 11.22
CA LYS A 405 -36.17 -9.84 12.14
C LYS A 405 -36.97 -8.56 12.35
N SER A 406 -37.35 -7.89 11.27
CA SER A 406 -38.63 -7.18 11.20
C SER A 406 -39.06 -7.05 9.74
N ASP A 407 -40.03 -7.86 9.33
CA ASP A 407 -41.29 -7.32 8.84
C ASP A 407 -42.32 -8.43 8.74
N HIS A 408 -43.48 -8.15 9.32
CA HIS A 408 -44.61 -9.05 9.43
C HIS A 408 -45.27 -9.28 8.06
N ILE A 409 -45.51 -10.57 7.75
CA ILE A 409 -46.74 -11.14 7.17
C ILE A 409 -47.14 -10.67 5.76
N HIS A 410 -47.07 -11.59 4.79
CA HIS A 410 -48.30 -12.09 4.18
C HIS A 410 -48.18 -13.53 3.64
N ASP A 411 -49.07 -14.35 4.20
CA ASP A 411 -49.32 -15.75 3.96
C ASP A 411 -49.92 -15.96 2.55
N LYS A 412 -49.21 -16.67 1.66
CA LYS A 412 -49.81 -17.36 0.51
C LYS A 412 -49.08 -18.68 0.26
N LYS A 413 -49.76 -19.76 0.62
CA LYS A 413 -49.54 -21.15 0.21
C LYS A 413 -49.15 -21.25 -1.27
N LYS A 414 -47.85 -21.39 -1.55
CA LYS A 414 -47.35 -22.06 -2.76
C LYS A 414 -46.84 -23.43 -2.34
N LYS A 415 -47.48 -24.48 -2.84
CA LYS A 415 -46.95 -25.85 -2.82
C LYS A 415 -45.56 -25.80 -3.47
N VAL A 416 -44.52 -25.93 -2.64
CA VAL A 416 -43.17 -26.19 -3.12
C VAL A 416 -43.11 -27.69 -3.43
N ASN A 417 -42.93 -28.02 -4.69
CA ASN A 417 -42.59 -29.38 -5.11
C ASN A 417 -41.26 -29.78 -4.44
N PRO A 418 -41.17 -30.94 -3.76
CA PRO A 418 -39.93 -31.41 -3.11
C PRO A 418 -39.03 -32.06 -4.16
N GLY A 419 -38.59 -31.28 -5.14
CA GLY A 419 -37.88 -31.78 -6.32
C GLY A 419 -36.83 -30.78 -6.80
N LEU A 420 -35.85 -30.48 -5.96
CA LEU A 420 -34.53 -30.06 -6.40
C LEU A 420 -33.53 -30.34 -5.26
N SER A 421 -33.14 -31.61 -5.14
CA SER A 421 -31.97 -31.99 -4.34
C SER A 421 -30.75 -31.39 -5.03
N SER A 422 -30.19 -30.32 -4.45
CA SER A 422 -28.85 -29.83 -4.79
C SER A 422 -27.88 -31.01 -4.77
N GLY A 423 -27.20 -31.28 -5.88
CA GLY A 423 -26.29 -32.41 -6.03
C GLY A 423 -25.18 -32.35 -5.00
N VAL A 424 -25.18 -33.30 -4.06
CA VAL A 424 -24.09 -33.53 -3.12
C VAL A 424 -23.20 -34.60 -3.75
N SER A 425 -22.03 -34.21 -4.25
CA SER A 425 -20.99 -35.11 -4.74
C SER A 425 -20.38 -35.90 -3.56
N GLY A 426 -20.55 -37.23 -3.57
CA GLY A 426 -19.85 -38.12 -2.65
C GLY A 426 -18.37 -38.28 -3.03
N CYS A 427 -17.57 -38.89 -2.16
CA CYS A 427 -16.18 -39.20 -2.50
C CYS A 427 -16.10 -40.11 -3.75
N PRO A 428 -15.08 -39.96 -4.60
CA PRO A 428 -14.94 -40.76 -5.82
C PRO A 428 -14.75 -42.25 -5.50
N SER A 429 -15.35 -43.11 -6.32
CA SER A 429 -15.36 -44.57 -6.17
C SER A 429 -13.97 -45.21 -6.30
N SER A 430 -12.96 -44.47 -6.74
CA SER A 430 -11.55 -44.88 -6.80
C SER A 430 -10.88 -44.96 -5.42
N SER A 431 -11.46 -44.34 -4.38
CA SER A 431 -10.95 -44.44 -3.01
C SER A 431 -11.46 -45.72 -2.33
N GLN A 432 -10.77 -46.83 -2.59
CA GLN A 432 -11.14 -48.15 -2.06
C GLN A 432 -10.84 -48.23 -0.55
N TRP A 433 -11.88 -48.20 0.28
CA TRP A 433 -11.80 -48.55 1.70
C TRP A 433 -12.07 -50.05 1.82
N SER A 434 -11.30 -50.79 2.63
CA SER A 434 -11.61 -52.19 2.90
C SER A 434 -12.95 -52.28 3.63
N GLU A 435 -13.88 -53.09 3.12
CA GLU A 435 -15.13 -53.40 3.84
C GLU A 435 -14.85 -54.26 5.10
N ASP A 436 -13.67 -54.87 5.15
CA ASP A 436 -13.25 -55.73 6.25
C ASP A 436 -12.71 -54.92 7.44
N GLY A 437 -13.47 -54.97 8.54
CA GLY A 437 -12.95 -54.73 9.88
C GLY A 437 -13.28 -53.38 10.52
N LEU A 438 -14.56 -52.98 10.59
CA LEU A 438 -14.97 -52.03 11.63
C LEU A 438 -14.88 -52.73 13.00
N GLU A 439 -13.82 -52.45 13.76
CA GLU A 439 -13.86 -52.63 15.21
C GLU A 439 -15.11 -51.92 15.78
N ARG A 440 -15.63 -52.38 16.92
CA ARG A 440 -16.89 -51.90 17.52
C ARG A 440 -17.03 -50.38 17.47
N ASP A 441 -18.13 -49.91 16.89
CA ASP A 441 -18.51 -48.49 16.83
C ASP A 441 -18.48 -47.82 18.21
N LEU A 442 -17.89 -46.62 18.26
CA LEU A 442 -17.81 -45.80 19.48
C LEU A 442 -18.92 -44.75 19.48
N TYR A 443 -19.85 -44.86 20.44
CA TYR A 443 -20.87 -43.84 20.66
C TYR A 443 -20.34 -42.76 21.59
N ILE A 444 -20.14 -41.56 21.04
CA ILE A 444 -19.59 -40.43 21.79
C ILE A 444 -20.73 -39.65 22.44
N GLN A 445 -20.63 -39.47 23.76
CA GLN A 445 -21.65 -38.77 24.56
C GLN A 445 -21.25 -37.36 24.96
N THR A 446 -19.99 -36.98 24.74
CA THR A 446 -19.43 -35.65 25.00
C THR A 446 -19.55 -34.75 23.77
N SER A 447 -19.59 -33.43 23.96
CA SER A 447 -19.63 -32.49 22.84
C SER A 447 -18.34 -32.42 22.05
N THR A 448 -17.21 -32.78 22.67
CA THR A 448 -15.89 -32.88 22.02
C THR A 448 -15.62 -34.35 21.66
N VAL A 449 -15.11 -34.58 20.45
CA VAL A 449 -14.71 -35.88 19.93
C VAL A 449 -13.25 -35.85 19.49
N THR A 450 -12.51 -36.88 19.85
CA THR A 450 -11.11 -37.05 19.46
C THR A 450 -11.00 -38.26 18.54
N VAL A 451 -10.28 -38.07 17.45
CA VAL A 451 -10.04 -39.08 16.43
C VAL A 451 -8.56 -39.42 16.46
N LEU A 452 -8.27 -40.65 16.86
CA LEU A 452 -6.90 -41.16 16.91
C LEU A 452 -6.50 -41.75 15.56
N ALA A 453 -5.21 -41.61 15.24
CA ALA A 453 -4.58 -42.29 14.11
C ALA A 453 -4.89 -43.79 14.12
N MET A 454 -5.25 -44.35 12.97
CA MET A 454 -5.13 -45.80 12.71
C MET A 454 -5.94 -46.72 13.62
N ASP A 455 -6.92 -46.21 14.38
CA ASP A 455 -7.73 -47.06 15.27
C ASP A 455 -8.88 -47.77 14.53
N GLY A 456 -9.15 -47.41 13.27
CA GLY A 456 -10.15 -48.06 12.40
C GLY A 456 -11.60 -47.99 12.90
N ARG A 457 -11.88 -47.25 13.98
CA ARG A 457 -13.21 -47.20 14.61
C ARG A 457 -14.09 -46.13 14.00
N ARG A 458 -15.40 -46.36 13.93
CA ARG A 458 -16.36 -45.31 13.58
C ARG A 458 -16.91 -44.65 14.84
N ARG A 459 -16.92 -43.32 14.86
CA ARG A 459 -17.50 -42.53 15.97
C ARG A 459 -18.91 -42.11 15.59
N TRP A 460 -19.89 -42.43 16.43
CA TRP A 460 -21.29 -42.01 16.29
C TRP A 460 -21.60 -40.85 17.23
N LEU A 461 -22.12 -39.76 16.65
CA LEU A 461 -22.47 -38.53 17.33
C LEU A 461 -23.97 -38.27 17.13
N ASP A 462 -24.73 -38.15 18.22
CA ASP A 462 -26.15 -37.80 18.18
C ASP A 462 -26.30 -36.28 18.10
N ILE A 463 -26.72 -35.78 16.94
CA ILE A 463 -26.80 -34.34 16.63
C ILE A 463 -27.80 -33.66 17.57
N GLN A 464 -28.95 -34.28 17.84
CA GLN A 464 -29.99 -33.69 18.68
C GLN A 464 -29.59 -33.67 20.15
N LYS A 465 -28.89 -34.71 20.64
CA LYS A 465 -28.42 -34.78 22.02
C LYS A 465 -27.23 -33.86 22.28
N LEU A 466 -26.24 -33.86 21.39
CA LEU A 466 -25.02 -33.06 21.53
C LEU A 466 -25.23 -31.58 21.16
N GLY A 467 -26.22 -31.29 20.31
CA GLY A 467 -26.63 -29.94 19.94
C GLY A 467 -27.58 -29.25 20.91
N LYS A 468 -27.90 -29.87 22.05
CA LYS A 468 -28.67 -29.22 23.14
C LYS A 468 -27.92 -28.00 23.69
N ASP A 469 -28.64 -27.13 24.40
CA ASP A 469 -28.10 -25.91 25.02
C ASP A 469 -27.48 -24.91 24.02
N GLY A 470 -27.98 -24.89 22.79
CA GLY A 470 -27.54 -23.96 21.74
C GLY A 470 -26.25 -24.36 21.03
N LYS A 471 -25.72 -25.57 21.23
CA LYS A 471 -24.54 -26.13 20.54
C LYS A 471 -24.87 -26.63 19.12
N ASN A 472 -25.57 -25.82 18.34
CA ASN A 472 -26.14 -26.22 17.06
C ASN A 472 -25.16 -26.15 15.86
N HIS A 473 -23.87 -25.94 16.11
CA HIS A 473 -22.81 -25.97 15.10
C HIS A 473 -21.83 -27.10 15.40
N PHE A 474 -21.31 -27.73 14.36
CA PHE A 474 -20.26 -28.74 14.46
C PHE A 474 -19.05 -28.31 13.63
N VAL A 475 -17.89 -28.30 14.28
CA VAL A 475 -16.60 -28.08 13.63
C VAL A 475 -15.72 -29.31 13.82
N PHE A 476 -14.97 -29.70 12.79
CA PHE A 476 -14.01 -30.79 12.87
C PHE A 476 -12.72 -30.40 12.15
N VAL A 477 -11.60 -30.46 12.86
CA VAL A 477 -10.27 -30.19 12.31
C VAL A 477 -9.48 -31.48 12.31
N THR A 478 -8.70 -31.74 11.26
CA THR A 478 -7.92 -32.97 11.14
C THR A 478 -6.66 -32.74 10.33
N ASN A 479 -5.64 -33.55 10.58
CA ASN A 479 -4.45 -33.65 9.73
C ASN A 479 -4.56 -34.78 8.69
N LEU A 480 -5.69 -35.51 8.67
CA LEU A 480 -5.96 -36.58 7.71
C LEU A 480 -6.54 -36.03 6.40
N SER A 481 -6.18 -36.66 5.29
CA SER A 481 -6.72 -36.33 3.98
C SER A 481 -8.22 -36.67 3.88
N PRO A 482 -9.06 -35.75 3.36
CA PRO A 482 -10.46 -36.04 3.06
C PRO A 482 -10.60 -37.21 2.07
N CYS A 483 -11.62 -38.04 2.24
CA CYS A 483 -11.96 -39.23 1.46
C CYS A 483 -10.99 -40.43 1.58
N SER A 484 -9.67 -40.20 1.63
CA SER A 484 -8.67 -41.27 1.74
C SER A 484 -8.31 -41.59 3.19
N GLY A 485 -8.21 -40.58 4.07
CA GLY A 485 -7.90 -40.76 5.48
C GLY A 485 -9.13 -40.69 6.40
N VAL A 486 -10.09 -39.82 6.09
CA VAL A 486 -11.33 -39.62 6.89
C VAL A 486 -12.55 -39.54 6.00
N ARG A 487 -13.68 -40.08 6.48
CA ARG A 487 -15.02 -39.92 5.88
C ARG A 487 -16.05 -39.48 6.91
N LEU A 488 -16.91 -38.54 6.51
CA LEU A 488 -18.01 -38.03 7.31
C LEU A 488 -19.35 -38.30 6.63
N HIS A 489 -20.30 -38.84 7.40
CA HIS A 489 -21.65 -39.13 6.93
C HIS A 489 -22.72 -38.58 7.85
N LEU A 490 -23.79 -38.03 7.26
CA LEU A 490 -25.01 -37.63 7.94
C LEU A 490 -26.10 -38.68 7.74
N TRP A 491 -26.75 -39.07 8.84
CA TRP A 491 -27.76 -40.13 8.88
C TRP A 491 -29.13 -39.57 9.26
N ARG A 492 -30.14 -39.85 8.44
CA ARG A 492 -31.53 -39.46 8.71
C ARG A 492 -32.20 -40.37 9.74
N GLU A 493 -33.21 -39.85 10.41
CA GLU A 493 -34.03 -40.64 11.32
C GLU A 493 -34.81 -41.73 10.56
N LYS A 494 -34.96 -42.91 11.16
CA LYS A 494 -35.79 -43.99 10.61
C LYS A 494 -37.24 -43.54 10.67
N GLU A 495 -37.83 -43.17 9.53
CA GLU A 495 -39.29 -43.04 9.44
C GLU A 495 -39.92 -44.40 9.79
N THR A 496 -40.87 -44.38 10.71
CA THR A 496 -41.58 -45.56 11.22
C THR A 496 -42.53 -46.20 10.21
N SER A 497 -42.62 -45.68 8.98
CA SER A 497 -43.41 -46.27 7.90
C SER A 497 -42.55 -47.16 7.02
N ALA A 498 -42.89 -48.45 6.99
CA ALA A 498 -42.34 -49.49 6.13
C ALA A 498 -42.51 -49.16 4.63
N SER A 499 -41.64 -48.33 4.09
CA SER A 499 -41.39 -48.24 2.65
C SER A 499 -39.90 -48.46 2.41
N GLU A 500 -39.60 -49.40 1.50
CA GLU A 500 -38.25 -49.78 1.07
C GLU A 500 -37.57 -48.63 0.33
N VAL A 501 -37.20 -47.58 1.05
CA VAL A 501 -36.28 -46.57 0.55
C VAL A 501 -34.88 -47.16 0.67
N SER A 502 -34.26 -47.44 -0.48
CA SER A 502 -32.88 -47.94 -0.64
C SER A 502 -31.91 -47.30 0.35
N MET A 503 -31.03 -48.08 0.98
CA MET A 503 -30.03 -47.62 1.98
C MET A 503 -29.24 -46.38 1.50
N ASN A 504 -28.95 -46.27 0.20
CA ASN A 504 -28.26 -45.12 -0.42
C ASN A 504 -28.99 -43.77 -0.34
N LYS A 505 -30.28 -43.73 0.02
CA LYS A 505 -31.05 -42.48 0.20
C LYS A 505 -31.12 -41.99 1.65
N ARG A 506 -30.63 -42.78 2.62
CA ARG A 506 -30.68 -42.44 4.07
C ARG A 506 -29.39 -41.82 4.61
N VAL A 507 -28.30 -42.00 3.89
CA VAL A 507 -26.95 -41.55 4.26
C VAL A 507 -26.48 -40.54 3.24
N VAL A 508 -26.01 -39.40 3.71
CA VAL A 508 -25.40 -38.37 2.87
C VAL A 508 -23.95 -38.26 3.27
N GLU A 509 -23.04 -38.57 2.34
CA GLU A 509 -21.62 -38.30 2.53
C GLU A 509 -21.37 -36.80 2.37
N VAL A 510 -20.66 -36.23 3.34
CA VAL A 510 -20.37 -34.79 3.40
C VAL A 510 -18.87 -34.51 3.44
N THR A 511 -18.04 -35.55 3.33
CA THR A 511 -16.57 -35.46 3.34
C THR A 511 -16.02 -34.47 2.32
N ALA A 512 -16.62 -34.37 1.13
CA ALA A 512 -16.18 -33.44 0.08
C ALA A 512 -16.39 -31.94 0.44
N LYS A 513 -17.18 -31.62 1.48
CA LYS A 513 -17.30 -30.24 2.00
C LYS A 513 -16.11 -29.82 2.90
N MET A 514 -15.15 -30.71 3.16
CA MET A 514 -13.95 -30.37 3.91
C MET A 514 -13.08 -29.37 3.13
N VAL A 515 -12.61 -28.34 3.84
CA VAL A 515 -11.73 -27.30 3.29
C VAL A 515 -10.30 -27.58 3.69
N HIS A 516 -9.39 -27.63 2.71
CA HIS A 516 -7.97 -27.78 2.98
C HIS A 516 -7.35 -26.47 3.47
N VAL A 517 -6.46 -26.57 4.45
CA VAL A 517 -5.63 -25.47 4.95
C VAL A 517 -4.15 -25.86 4.89
N PRO A 518 -3.24 -24.90 4.66
CA PRO A 518 -1.82 -25.18 4.73
C PRO A 518 -1.45 -25.74 6.10
N SER A 519 -0.69 -26.82 6.11
CA SER A 519 -0.08 -27.39 7.32
C SER A 519 1.42 -27.47 7.08
N GLY A 520 2.23 -27.05 8.07
CA GLY A 520 3.68 -27.27 8.02
C GLY A 520 4.03 -28.76 7.88
N PRO A 521 5.24 -29.09 7.40
CA PRO A 521 5.66 -30.49 7.28
C PRO A 521 5.53 -31.18 8.65
N ALA A 522 4.92 -32.36 8.66
CA ALA A 522 4.80 -33.16 9.87
C ALA A 522 6.20 -33.38 10.48
N PRO A 523 6.37 -33.21 11.80
CA PRO A 523 7.65 -33.43 12.47
C PRO A 523 8.19 -34.82 12.12
N ARG A 524 9.47 -34.89 11.70
CA ARG A 524 10.09 -36.19 11.40
C ARG A 524 10.15 -37.03 12.66
N GLN A 525 9.59 -38.23 12.58
CA GLN A 525 9.71 -39.22 13.65
C GLN A 525 11.15 -39.73 13.70
N ILE A 526 11.87 -39.41 14.78
CA ILE A 526 13.28 -39.79 14.97
C ILE A 526 13.39 -41.29 15.26
N GLU A 527 12.41 -41.88 15.97
CA GLU A 527 12.38 -43.30 16.31
C GLU A 527 11.02 -43.95 15.96
N PRO A 528 10.99 -45.10 15.25
CA PRO A 528 9.76 -45.83 14.96
C PRO A 528 9.00 -46.18 16.25
N GLY A 529 7.79 -45.63 16.42
CA GLY A 529 6.93 -45.89 17.58
C GLY A 529 6.99 -44.82 18.69
N SER A 530 7.87 -43.83 18.59
CA SER A 530 7.91 -42.67 19.51
C SER A 530 6.77 -41.68 19.22
N GLN A 531 6.24 -41.01 20.26
CA GLN A 531 5.28 -39.91 20.10
C GLN A 531 5.99 -38.65 19.60
N THR A 532 5.63 -38.19 18.41
CA THR A 532 6.10 -36.92 17.84
C THR A 532 5.21 -35.75 18.25
N GLU A 533 5.70 -34.53 18.08
CA GLU A 533 4.84 -33.34 18.14
C GLU A 533 3.70 -33.47 17.11
N GLN A 534 2.52 -32.96 17.45
CA GLN A 534 1.39 -32.99 16.52
C GLN A 534 1.61 -32.01 15.37
N ALA A 535 1.28 -32.46 14.16
CA ALA A 535 1.22 -31.56 13.01
C ALA A 535 0.01 -30.62 13.14
N PRO A 536 0.10 -29.38 12.65
CA PRO A 536 -1.06 -28.51 12.55
C PRO A 536 -2.14 -29.14 11.66
N PRO A 537 -3.44 -28.85 11.92
CA PRO A 537 -4.53 -29.32 11.08
C PRO A 537 -4.33 -28.95 9.61
N SER A 538 -4.65 -29.88 8.71
CA SER A 538 -4.55 -29.72 7.24
C SER A 538 -5.92 -29.65 6.56
N ALA A 539 -7.00 -29.98 7.28
CA ALA A 539 -8.37 -29.85 6.80
C ALA A 539 -9.33 -29.41 7.92
N ILE A 540 -10.33 -28.61 7.53
CA ILE A 540 -11.39 -28.08 8.40
C ILE A 540 -12.73 -28.46 7.79
N PHE A 541 -13.65 -28.92 8.62
CA PHE A 541 -15.03 -29.22 8.28
C PHE A 541 -15.95 -28.42 9.19
N TRP A 542 -17.00 -27.84 8.60
CA TRP A 542 -17.96 -27.01 9.32
C TRP A 542 -19.39 -27.35 8.89
N LEU A 543 -20.28 -27.52 9.86
CA LEU A 543 -21.71 -27.69 9.62
C LEU A 543 -22.51 -26.70 10.46
N GLY A 544 -23.38 -25.93 9.78
CA GLY A 544 -24.36 -25.09 10.43
C GLY A 544 -25.66 -25.86 10.77
N PRO A 545 -26.59 -25.21 11.49
CA PRO A 545 -27.89 -25.81 11.81
C PRO A 545 -28.73 -26.13 10.57
N GLN A 546 -28.55 -25.39 9.47
CA GLN A 546 -29.24 -25.65 8.21
C GLN A 546 -28.71 -26.92 7.52
N ASP A 547 -27.40 -27.16 7.53
CA ASP A 547 -26.80 -28.36 6.95
C ASP A 547 -27.18 -29.64 7.70
N MET A 548 -27.35 -29.54 9.02
CA MET A 548 -27.71 -30.67 9.89
C MET A 548 -29.23 -30.87 10.01
N HIS A 549 -30.05 -30.00 9.41
CA HIS A 549 -31.50 -30.07 9.52
C HIS A 549 -32.05 -31.36 8.90
N GLY A 550 -32.82 -32.13 9.66
CA GLY A 550 -33.41 -33.40 9.24
C GLY A 550 -32.50 -34.63 9.38
N PHE A 551 -31.31 -34.47 9.97
CA PHE A 551 -30.41 -35.57 10.31
C PHE A 551 -30.36 -35.80 11.82
N ARG A 552 -30.18 -37.07 12.23
CA ARG A 552 -30.13 -37.48 13.64
C ARG A 552 -28.70 -37.81 14.10
N PHE A 553 -27.92 -38.45 13.25
CA PHE A 553 -26.54 -38.84 13.59
C PHE A 553 -25.53 -38.29 12.59
N LEU A 554 -24.35 -37.96 13.11
CA LEU A 554 -23.14 -37.70 12.35
C LEU A 554 -22.15 -38.80 12.68
N THR A 555 -21.51 -39.39 11.67
CA THR A 555 -20.46 -40.38 11.87
C THR A 555 -19.14 -39.92 11.28
N VAL A 556 -18.06 -40.08 12.05
CA VAL A 556 -16.67 -39.86 11.61
C VAL A 556 -15.97 -41.21 11.53
N SER A 557 -15.49 -41.57 10.34
CA SER A 557 -14.77 -42.82 10.06
C SER A 557 -13.33 -42.51 9.64
N VAL A 558 -12.38 -43.34 10.06
CA VAL A 558 -10.96 -43.22 9.72
C VAL A 558 -10.52 -44.47 8.97
N ALA A 559 -9.68 -44.30 7.96
CA ALA A 559 -9.17 -45.43 7.20
C ALA A 559 -8.26 -46.32 8.06
N PRO A 560 -8.49 -47.65 8.12
CA PRO A 560 -7.54 -48.58 8.71
C PRO A 560 -6.35 -48.79 7.76
N SER A 561 -5.11 -48.80 8.27
CA SER A 561 -3.92 -49.15 7.47
C SER A 561 -3.46 -50.59 7.75
N PRO A 562 -2.91 -51.31 6.75
CA PRO A 562 -2.22 -52.58 7.01
C PRO A 562 -0.96 -52.33 7.84
N THR A 563 -0.94 -52.84 9.08
CA THR A 563 0.24 -52.78 9.94
C THR A 563 1.30 -53.77 9.44
N VAL A 564 2.43 -53.26 8.92
CA VAL A 564 3.54 -54.12 8.41
C VAL A 564 4.24 -54.90 9.54
N SER A 565 4.03 -54.53 10.81
CA SER A 565 4.83 -55.05 11.94
C SER A 565 4.01 -55.62 13.12
N GLY A 566 2.68 -55.73 13.04
CA GLY A 566 1.87 -56.31 14.12
C GLY A 566 1.91 -55.56 15.48
N ARG A 567 2.51 -54.37 15.53
CA ARG A 567 2.44 -53.44 16.66
C ARG A 567 1.59 -52.22 16.26
N PRO A 568 0.59 -51.82 17.06
CA PRO A 568 -0.16 -50.60 16.78
C PRO A 568 0.78 -49.39 16.89
N PRO A 569 0.77 -48.46 15.92
CA PRO A 569 1.52 -47.21 16.03
C PRO A 569 1.00 -46.36 17.22
N PRO A 570 1.81 -45.44 17.76
CA PRO A 570 1.41 -44.62 18.90
C PRO A 570 0.16 -43.78 18.59
N ALA A 571 -0.77 -43.74 19.54
CA ALA A 571 -2.02 -42.98 19.47
C ALA A 571 -1.77 -41.48 19.53
N ALA A 572 -1.46 -40.86 18.39
CA ALA A 572 -1.51 -39.41 18.23
C ALA A 572 -2.95 -39.00 17.86
N SER A 573 -3.44 -37.89 18.43
CA SER A 573 -4.68 -37.26 17.97
C SER A 573 -4.47 -36.77 16.54
N MET A 574 -5.32 -37.22 15.62
CA MET A 574 -5.29 -36.86 14.20
C MET A 574 -6.51 -36.02 13.80
N GLY A 575 -7.51 -35.91 14.65
CA GLY A 575 -8.61 -34.98 14.44
C GLY A 575 -9.37 -34.69 15.73
N VAL A 576 -9.88 -33.47 15.82
CA VAL A 576 -10.70 -33.00 16.93
C VAL A 576 -11.98 -32.40 16.38
N GLY A 577 -13.12 -32.87 16.86
CA GLY A 577 -14.43 -32.32 16.53
C GLY A 577 -15.13 -31.78 17.76
N GLN A 578 -15.97 -30.77 17.58
CA GLN A 578 -16.74 -30.21 18.68
C GLN A 578 -18.11 -29.69 18.23
N PHE A 579 -19.15 -30.06 18.99
CA PHE A 579 -20.43 -29.35 19.00
C PHE A 579 -20.32 -28.14 19.92
N PHE A 580 -20.58 -26.95 19.37
CA PHE A 580 -20.39 -25.70 20.10
C PHE A 580 -21.41 -24.64 19.68
N ASN A 581 -21.53 -23.61 20.52
CA ASN A 581 -22.28 -22.40 20.21
C ASN A 581 -21.28 -21.34 19.74
N PRO A 582 -21.36 -20.83 18.49
CA PRO A 582 -20.43 -19.83 17.98
C PRO A 582 -20.31 -18.58 18.85
N LYS A 583 -21.40 -18.20 19.55
CA LYS A 583 -21.42 -17.04 20.45
C LYS A 583 -20.50 -17.20 21.66
N ASN A 584 -20.23 -18.43 22.10
CA ASN A 584 -19.34 -18.69 23.23
C ASN A 584 -17.87 -18.43 22.87
N GLY A 585 -17.52 -18.48 21.58
CA GLY A 585 -16.18 -18.25 21.09
C GLY A 585 -15.97 -16.86 20.48
N GLU A 586 -16.97 -15.98 20.51
CA GLU A 586 -16.89 -14.66 19.91
C GLU A 586 -16.32 -13.63 20.90
N LYS A 587 -15.28 -12.91 20.47
CA LYS A 587 -14.68 -11.82 21.24
C LYS A 587 -14.46 -10.62 20.34
N ILE A 588 -15.03 -9.48 20.74
CA ILE A 588 -14.93 -8.23 19.98
C ILE A 588 -13.93 -7.31 20.68
N PHE A 589 -12.92 -6.88 19.94
CA PHE A 589 -11.97 -5.86 20.37
C PHE A 589 -12.38 -4.52 19.79
N SER A 590 -12.70 -3.59 20.69
CA SER A 590 -12.97 -2.20 20.32
C SER A 590 -11.69 -1.48 19.90
N SER A 591 -11.82 -0.42 19.09
CA SER A 591 -10.68 0.42 18.69
C SER A 591 -9.95 1.03 19.89
N TYR A 592 -10.67 1.33 20.97
CA TYR A 592 -10.08 1.83 22.22
C TYR A 592 -9.21 0.77 22.91
N GLN A 593 -9.69 -0.47 22.99
CA GLN A 593 -8.92 -1.59 23.55
C GLN A 593 -7.63 -1.84 22.77
N LEU A 594 -7.67 -1.74 21.43
CA LEU A 594 -6.49 -1.86 20.59
C LEU A 594 -5.49 -0.71 20.83
N ILE A 595 -5.96 0.53 20.93
CA ILE A 595 -5.09 1.67 21.24
C ILE A 595 -4.48 1.53 22.64
N SER A 596 -5.26 1.09 23.64
CA SER A 596 -4.75 0.82 24.99
C SER A 596 -3.67 -0.26 24.98
N SER A 597 -3.76 -1.24 24.08
CA SER A 597 -2.79 -2.33 23.94
C SER A 597 -1.44 -1.93 23.34
N LEU A 598 -1.27 -0.66 22.94
CA LEU A 598 0.04 -0.07 22.66
C LEU A 598 0.88 0.12 23.93
N TYR A 599 0.23 0.22 25.09
CA TYR A 599 0.88 0.48 26.39
C TYR A 599 0.73 -0.69 27.37
N THR A 600 -0.37 -1.44 27.29
CA THR A 600 -0.65 -2.53 28.23
C THR A 600 -1.21 -3.72 27.47
N GLU A 601 -0.45 -4.83 27.44
CA GLU A 601 -0.89 -6.07 26.81
C GLU A 601 -2.18 -6.59 27.44
N GLN A 602 -3.03 -7.20 26.61
CA GLN A 602 -4.26 -7.83 27.05
C GLN A 602 -4.08 -9.33 27.13
N ASP A 603 -4.24 -9.87 28.33
CA ASP A 603 -4.16 -11.30 28.55
C ASP A 603 -5.55 -11.94 28.48
N MET A 604 -5.61 -13.11 27.86
CA MET A 604 -6.79 -13.96 27.80
C MET A 604 -6.39 -15.38 28.19
N THR A 605 -6.97 -15.86 29.28
CA THR A 605 -6.78 -17.25 29.71
C THR A 605 -7.91 -18.12 29.19
N LEU A 606 -7.52 -19.17 28.47
CA LEU A 606 -8.41 -20.22 27.96
C LEU A 606 -8.19 -21.46 28.80
N LYS A 607 -9.22 -21.83 29.57
CA LYS A 607 -9.24 -23.09 30.31
C LYS A 607 -9.56 -24.24 29.37
N GLU A 608 -9.31 -25.46 29.82
CA GLU A 608 -9.75 -26.69 29.14
C GLU A 608 -11.27 -26.65 28.85
N ASP A 609 -11.70 -27.37 27.81
CA ASP A 609 -13.08 -27.37 27.27
C ASP A 609 -13.55 -26.03 26.67
N HIS A 610 -12.62 -25.15 26.26
CA HIS A 610 -12.96 -23.97 25.48
C HIS A 610 -13.53 -24.34 24.09
N PRO A 611 -14.18 -23.41 23.37
CA PRO A 611 -14.57 -23.64 21.98
C PRO A 611 -13.34 -23.90 21.08
N LEU A 612 -13.39 -24.94 20.22
CA LEU A 612 -12.35 -25.28 19.24
C LEU A 612 -12.10 -24.13 18.27
N ALA A 613 -13.16 -23.39 17.93
CA ALA A 613 -13.15 -22.26 17.02
C ALA A 613 -13.51 -20.98 17.77
N LEU A 614 -12.55 -20.06 17.88
CA LEU A 614 -12.69 -18.76 18.53
C LEU A 614 -12.67 -17.65 17.47
N SER A 615 -13.71 -16.81 17.43
CA SER A 615 -13.82 -15.69 16.50
C SER A 615 -13.42 -14.40 17.19
N LEU A 616 -12.29 -13.81 16.76
CA LEU A 616 -11.81 -12.51 17.24
C LEU A 616 -12.15 -11.45 16.19
N THR A 617 -13.03 -10.52 16.54
CA THR A 617 -13.42 -9.41 15.67
C THR A 617 -12.72 -8.13 16.12
N PHE A 618 -11.87 -7.57 15.27
CA PHE A 618 -11.19 -6.30 15.53
C PHE A 618 -11.97 -5.17 14.85
N SER A 619 -12.40 -4.18 15.65
CA SER A 619 -13.17 -3.02 15.17
C SER A 619 -12.32 -1.99 14.41
N ALA A 620 -11.00 -2.17 14.40
CA ALA A 620 -10.07 -1.40 13.60
C ALA A 620 -9.20 -2.37 12.77
N SER A 621 -8.80 -1.91 11.60
CA SER A 621 -8.00 -2.72 10.68
C SER A 621 -6.63 -3.05 11.27
N LEU A 622 -6.28 -4.33 11.25
CA LEU A 622 -4.95 -4.82 11.65
C LEU A 622 -3.84 -4.42 10.67
N GLY A 623 -4.19 -3.83 9.51
CA GLY A 623 -3.24 -3.24 8.58
C GLY A 623 -2.67 -1.91 9.07
N LEU A 624 -3.43 -1.15 9.87
CA LEU A 624 -2.96 0.07 10.54
C LEU A 624 -2.42 -0.23 11.95
N LEU A 625 -3.09 -1.11 12.70
CA LEU A 625 -2.70 -1.52 14.05
C LEU A 625 -2.39 -3.03 14.09
N PRO A 626 -1.21 -3.46 13.62
CA PRO A 626 -0.74 -4.84 13.71
C PRO A 626 -0.83 -5.40 15.13
N VAL A 627 -1.46 -6.56 15.29
CA VAL A 627 -1.62 -7.23 16.57
C VAL A 627 -0.62 -8.37 16.69
N SER A 628 0.23 -8.31 17.72
CA SER A 628 1.01 -9.44 18.19
C SER A 628 0.11 -10.37 18.99
N LEU A 629 -0.13 -11.56 18.45
CA LEU A 629 -0.89 -12.61 19.10
C LEU A 629 0.09 -13.72 19.51
N SER A 630 0.32 -13.85 20.81
CA SER A 630 1.05 -14.99 21.36
C SER A 630 0.07 -15.96 22.01
N ILE A 631 0.33 -17.25 21.83
CA ILE A 631 -0.45 -18.35 22.40
C ILE A 631 0.54 -19.32 23.02
N THR A 632 0.55 -19.36 24.35
CA THR A 632 1.40 -20.24 25.13
C THR A 632 0.54 -21.30 25.82
N THR A 633 0.93 -22.56 25.68
CA THR A 633 0.27 -23.69 26.34
C THR A 633 0.58 -23.69 27.83
N THR A 634 -0.43 -23.61 28.69
CA THR A 634 -0.28 -23.66 30.14
C THR A 634 -0.50 -25.05 30.73
N GLY A 635 -1.21 -25.91 30.01
CA GLY A 635 -1.50 -27.28 30.46
C GLY A 635 -2.24 -28.09 29.40
N CYS A 636 -2.23 -29.41 29.56
CA CYS A 636 -2.81 -30.38 28.62
C CYS A 636 -3.48 -31.56 29.34
N GLY A 637 -4.26 -31.28 30.39
CA GLY A 637 -5.02 -32.29 31.13
C GLY A 637 -4.20 -33.21 32.04
N ILE A 638 -2.93 -32.91 32.32
CA ILE A 638 -2.07 -33.68 33.23
C ILE A 638 -2.12 -33.03 34.62
N LYS A 639 -2.57 -33.76 35.65
CA LYS A 639 -2.53 -33.27 37.04
C LYS A 639 -1.06 -33.15 37.46
N LYS A 640 -0.64 -31.96 37.94
CA LYS A 640 0.73 -31.63 38.41
C LYS A 640 1.27 -32.48 39.59
N SER A 641 0.59 -33.57 39.98
CA SER A 641 0.84 -34.30 41.23
C SER A 641 1.87 -35.43 41.14
N GLU A 642 2.60 -35.62 40.04
CA GLU A 642 3.55 -36.73 39.87
C GLU A 642 5.01 -36.32 39.59
N PHE A 643 5.35 -35.03 39.55
CA PHE A 643 6.74 -34.59 39.28
C PHE A 643 7.29 -33.63 40.35
N PRO A 644 8.57 -33.74 40.74
CA PRO A 644 9.19 -32.86 41.73
C PRO A 644 9.25 -31.42 41.21
N ILE A 645 9.01 -30.46 42.10
CA ILE A 645 9.01 -29.02 41.83
C ILE A 645 10.48 -28.57 41.72
N GLU A 646 11.01 -28.54 40.51
CA GLU A 646 12.18 -27.74 40.13
C GLU A 646 11.80 -26.81 38.97
N GLU A 647 12.45 -25.65 38.88
CA GLU A 647 12.21 -24.60 37.87
C GLU A 647 12.37 -25.07 36.39
N SER A 648 12.74 -26.32 36.17
CA SER A 648 12.78 -27.04 34.89
C SER A 648 11.42 -27.62 34.43
N GLY A 649 10.39 -27.64 35.30
CA GLY A 649 9.11 -28.31 35.04
C GLY A 649 8.23 -27.66 33.96
N ASP A 650 8.33 -26.35 33.72
CA ASP A 650 7.50 -25.66 32.72
C ASP A 650 7.92 -26.02 31.28
N GLU A 651 9.21 -26.26 31.02
CA GLU A 651 9.70 -26.61 29.69
C GLU A 651 9.39 -28.08 29.34
N GLU A 652 9.48 -28.98 30.31
CA GLU A 652 9.13 -30.39 30.15
C GLU A 652 7.60 -30.58 29.97
N THR A 653 6.80 -29.83 30.74
CA THR A 653 5.34 -29.78 30.57
C THR A 653 4.96 -29.22 29.20
N SER A 654 5.63 -28.16 28.74
CA SER A 654 5.44 -27.61 27.40
C SER A 654 5.76 -28.64 26.30
N ARG A 655 6.87 -29.39 26.42
CA ARG A 655 7.22 -30.47 25.48
C ARG A 655 6.19 -31.60 25.47
N LEU A 656 5.63 -31.97 26.62
CA LEU A 656 4.57 -32.97 26.72
C LEU A 656 3.27 -32.49 26.05
N CYS A 657 2.89 -31.23 26.27
CA CYS A 657 1.69 -30.66 25.65
C CYS A 657 1.82 -30.52 24.13
N LYS A 658 3.01 -30.20 23.59
CA LYS A 658 3.27 -30.22 22.13
C LYS A 658 3.05 -31.58 21.46
N ARG A 659 3.10 -32.68 22.22
CA ARG A 659 2.78 -34.04 21.73
C ARG A 659 1.28 -34.37 21.77
N ARG A 660 0.49 -33.65 22.58
CA ARG A 660 -0.94 -33.92 22.82
C ARG A 660 -1.90 -32.93 22.16
N CYS A 661 -1.50 -31.67 22.02
CA CYS A 661 -2.30 -30.62 21.43
C CYS A 661 -1.82 -30.36 20.00
N PHE A 662 -2.74 -30.13 19.07
CA PHE A 662 -2.33 -29.65 17.76
C PHE A 662 -1.91 -28.16 17.84
N PRO A 663 -0.90 -27.72 17.06
CA PRO A 663 -0.49 -26.32 17.02
C PRO A 663 -1.63 -25.37 16.61
N PRO A 664 -1.83 -24.23 17.29
CA PRO A 664 -2.89 -23.28 16.94
C PRO A 664 -2.79 -22.78 15.51
N VAL A 665 -3.94 -22.65 14.84
CA VAL A 665 -4.05 -22.11 13.48
C VAL A 665 -4.91 -20.85 13.50
N ALA A 666 -4.43 -19.76 12.91
CA ALA A 666 -5.21 -18.55 12.73
C ALA A 666 -5.53 -18.29 11.25
N LEU A 667 -6.78 -17.94 10.99
CA LEU A 667 -7.29 -17.52 9.69
C LEU A 667 -7.75 -16.08 9.81
N ALA A 668 -7.01 -15.14 9.23
CA ALA A 668 -7.38 -13.73 9.21
C ALA A 668 -8.05 -13.39 7.88
N TRP A 669 -9.17 -12.67 7.94
CA TRP A 669 -9.93 -12.26 6.75
C TRP A 669 -10.19 -10.75 6.76
N ASP A 670 -9.97 -10.13 5.60
CA ASP A 670 -10.27 -8.73 5.32
C ASP A 670 -10.87 -8.54 3.91
N ALA A 671 -11.71 -7.52 3.74
CA ALA A 671 -12.42 -7.27 2.49
C ALA A 671 -11.52 -6.79 1.34
N ILE A 672 -10.31 -6.29 1.62
CA ILE A 672 -9.35 -5.79 0.60
C ILE A 672 -8.32 -6.86 0.28
N SER A 673 -7.70 -7.42 1.31
CA SER A 673 -6.58 -8.36 1.13
C SER A 673 -6.99 -9.84 1.05
N GLY A 674 -8.25 -10.16 1.36
CA GLY A 674 -8.77 -11.53 1.33
C GLY A 674 -8.34 -12.37 2.53
N LEU A 675 -8.15 -13.68 2.31
CA LEU A 675 -7.76 -14.65 3.32
C LEU A 675 -6.24 -14.63 3.56
N HIS A 676 -5.86 -14.76 4.83
CA HIS A 676 -4.51 -14.99 5.30
C HIS A 676 -4.52 -16.16 6.28
N VAL A 677 -3.58 -17.09 6.12
CA VAL A 677 -3.49 -18.30 6.94
C VAL A 677 -2.17 -18.35 7.69
N PHE A 678 -2.24 -18.58 8.99
CA PHE A 678 -1.11 -18.70 9.91
C PHE A 678 -1.17 -20.09 10.57
N PRO A 679 -0.50 -21.10 9.99
CA PRO A 679 -0.71 -22.51 10.36
C PRO A 679 0.03 -22.98 11.62
N ASN A 680 0.79 -22.12 12.29
CA ASN A 680 1.58 -22.50 13.48
C ASN A 680 1.77 -21.32 14.45
N LEU A 681 0.66 -20.84 15.02
CA LEU A 681 0.64 -19.59 15.76
C LEU A 681 1.02 -19.77 17.25
N TYR A 682 2.32 -19.72 17.56
CA TYR A 682 2.81 -19.65 18.95
C TYR A 682 3.10 -18.22 19.40
N SER A 683 3.78 -17.43 18.57
CA SER A 683 4.01 -16.01 18.78
C SER A 683 4.24 -15.38 17.43
N GLU A 684 3.23 -14.68 16.92
CA GLU A 684 3.30 -14.06 15.62
C GLU A 684 2.57 -12.72 15.62
N THR A 685 3.10 -11.75 14.88
CA THR A 685 2.38 -10.50 14.63
C THR A 685 1.46 -10.73 13.45
N ILE A 686 0.16 -10.83 13.73
CA ILE A 686 -0.88 -10.93 12.72
C ILE A 686 -1.00 -9.57 12.03
N VAL A 687 -0.61 -9.55 10.77
CA VAL A 687 -0.72 -8.39 9.89
C VAL A 687 -1.52 -8.79 8.68
N VAL A 688 -2.50 -7.96 8.32
CA VAL A 688 -3.20 -8.06 7.04
C VAL A 688 -3.03 -6.76 6.27
N ASP A 689 -3.09 -6.82 4.94
CA ASP A 689 -3.00 -5.64 4.10
C ASP A 689 -4.36 -4.93 3.95
N SER A 690 -4.99 -4.64 5.08
CA SER A 690 -6.24 -3.87 5.11
C SER A 690 -5.94 -2.37 5.05
N SER A 691 -6.82 -1.61 4.38
CA SER A 691 -6.71 -0.16 4.28
C SER A 691 -7.90 0.52 4.98
N PRO A 692 -7.74 1.00 6.22
CA PRO A 692 -8.79 1.76 6.88
C PRO A 692 -8.76 3.24 6.50
N ALA A 693 -9.89 3.93 6.72
CA ALA A 693 -9.97 5.39 6.81
C ALA A 693 -9.45 6.18 5.58
N LEU A 694 -9.73 5.72 4.36
CA LEU A 694 -9.47 6.50 3.15
C LEU A 694 -10.74 7.21 2.67
N TRP A 695 -10.61 8.31 1.93
CA TRP A 695 -11.77 9.06 1.42
C TRP A 695 -12.70 8.20 0.52
N SER A 696 -12.21 7.09 -0.01
CA SER A 696 -12.96 6.16 -0.87
C SER A 696 -13.35 4.81 -0.21
N SER A 697 -13.01 4.59 1.07
CA SER A 697 -13.36 3.33 1.74
C SER A 697 -14.82 3.32 2.20
N SER A 698 -15.55 2.22 2.00
CA SER A 698 -16.82 1.94 2.70
C SER A 698 -16.61 1.53 4.17
N GLN A 699 -17.71 1.46 4.92
CA GLN A 699 -17.73 1.15 6.35
C GLN A 699 -17.35 -0.30 6.70
N ASP A 700 -17.44 -1.22 5.74
CA ASP A 700 -17.12 -2.65 5.93
C ASP A 700 -15.61 -2.96 5.86
N TYR A 701 -14.78 -2.02 5.39
CA TYR A 701 -13.32 -2.21 5.23
C TYR A 701 -12.49 -1.98 6.50
N ASP A 702 -13.11 -1.50 7.59
CA ASP A 702 -12.39 -1.18 8.84
C ASP A 702 -12.31 -2.37 9.81
N LYS A 703 -13.03 -3.47 9.55
CA LYS A 703 -13.09 -4.63 10.44
C LYS A 703 -12.19 -5.75 9.92
N THR A 704 -11.42 -6.36 10.81
CA THR A 704 -10.66 -7.57 10.51
C THR A 704 -11.13 -8.68 11.43
N ASN A 705 -11.49 -9.83 10.84
CA ASN A 705 -11.91 -11.01 11.59
C ASN A 705 -10.76 -12.02 11.60
N VAL A 706 -10.46 -12.56 12.77
CA VAL A 706 -9.47 -13.63 12.94
C VAL A 706 -10.17 -14.82 13.57
N LEU A 707 -10.29 -15.91 12.83
CA LEU A 707 -10.71 -17.19 13.39
C LEU A 707 -9.48 -17.94 13.90
N LEU A 708 -9.51 -18.31 15.16
CA LEU A 708 -8.45 -19.02 15.84
C LEU A 708 -8.93 -20.44 16.17
N LEU A 709 -8.21 -21.43 15.66
CA LEU A 709 -8.45 -22.86 15.88
C LEU A 709 -7.45 -23.37 16.91
N ILE A 710 -7.95 -23.80 18.07
CA ILE A 710 -7.13 -24.21 19.21
C ILE A 710 -7.69 -25.50 19.79
N ASP A 711 -6.82 -26.42 20.21
CA ASP A 711 -7.23 -27.70 20.79
C ASP A 711 -7.93 -27.55 22.16
N PRO A 712 -9.23 -27.89 22.30
CA PRO A 712 -9.99 -27.74 23.54
C PRO A 712 -9.52 -28.65 24.67
N HIS A 713 -8.71 -29.68 24.41
CA HIS A 713 -8.14 -30.55 25.45
C HIS A 713 -7.04 -29.86 26.26
N CYS A 714 -6.59 -28.68 25.82
CA CYS A 714 -5.47 -27.98 26.39
C CYS A 714 -5.90 -26.60 26.90
N SER A 715 -5.12 -26.07 27.84
CA SER A 715 -5.28 -24.71 28.36
C SER A 715 -4.19 -23.81 27.80
N TYR A 716 -4.57 -22.56 27.53
CA TYR A 716 -3.70 -21.59 26.89
C TYR A 716 -3.79 -20.23 27.58
N THR A 717 -2.66 -19.54 27.61
CA THR A 717 -2.58 -18.10 27.84
C THR A 717 -2.33 -17.42 26.51
N SER A 718 -3.21 -16.51 26.14
CA SER A 718 -3.03 -15.68 24.96
C SER A 718 -2.71 -14.25 25.37
N THR A 719 -1.61 -13.69 24.85
CA THR A 719 -1.29 -12.27 25.01
C THR A 719 -1.55 -11.54 23.70
N ILE A 720 -2.22 -10.40 23.80
CA ILE A 720 -2.63 -9.58 22.67
C ILE A 720 -2.06 -8.17 22.89
N GLY A 721 -1.10 -7.78 22.05
CA GLY A 721 -0.48 -6.46 22.09
C GLY A 721 -0.40 -5.84 20.71
N VAL A 722 -0.36 -4.50 20.62
CA VAL A 722 -0.13 -3.81 19.33
C VAL A 722 1.32 -3.37 19.24
N SER A 723 1.99 -3.75 18.15
CA SER A 723 3.38 -3.35 17.93
C SER A 723 3.46 -1.88 17.52
N VAL A 724 4.06 -1.04 18.37
CA VAL A 724 4.22 0.41 18.14
C VAL A 724 5.07 0.67 16.89
N THR A 725 6.18 -0.05 16.72
CA THR A 725 7.09 0.12 15.58
C THR A 725 6.41 -0.30 14.28
N ALA A 726 5.71 -1.44 14.27
CA ALA A 726 4.97 -1.89 13.10
C ALA A 726 3.82 -0.95 12.73
N SER A 727 3.06 -0.46 13.72
CA SER A 727 1.98 0.51 13.52
C SER A 727 2.51 1.82 12.94
N ALA A 728 3.61 2.35 13.48
CA ALA A 728 4.25 3.57 12.97
C ALA A 728 4.76 3.39 11.53
N GLY A 729 5.39 2.26 11.22
CA GLY A 729 5.87 1.94 9.87
C GLY A 729 4.72 1.85 8.86
N ARG A 730 3.65 1.15 9.23
CA ARG A 730 2.42 1.02 8.41
C ARG A 730 1.73 2.37 8.21
N PHE A 731 1.62 3.19 9.26
CA PHE A 731 1.06 4.54 9.18
C PHE A 731 1.81 5.42 8.17
N LEU A 732 3.15 5.47 8.26
CA LEU A 732 3.95 6.27 7.34
C LEU A 732 3.82 5.78 5.89
N LEU A 733 3.79 4.46 5.66
CA LEU A 733 3.61 3.90 4.32
C LEU A 733 2.23 4.21 3.74
N LEU A 734 1.16 3.95 4.50
CA LEU A 734 -0.22 4.10 4.01
C LEU A 734 -0.57 5.57 3.72
N TYR A 735 -0.07 6.49 4.54
CA TYR A 735 -0.45 7.90 4.46
C TYR A 735 0.63 8.82 3.90
N PHE A 736 1.73 8.31 3.36
CA PHE A 736 2.81 9.13 2.78
C PHE A 736 2.29 10.16 1.76
N SER A 737 1.47 9.73 0.80
CA SER A 737 0.88 10.60 -0.23
C SER A 737 -0.03 11.68 0.37
N GLN A 738 -0.80 11.34 1.40
CA GLN A 738 -1.64 12.29 2.13
C GLN A 738 -0.80 13.29 2.93
N ILE A 739 0.20 12.82 3.68
CA ILE A 739 1.12 13.65 4.47
C ILE A 739 1.85 14.64 3.54
N SER A 740 2.34 14.17 2.39
CA SER A 740 3.01 15.01 1.38
C SER A 740 2.10 16.15 0.89
N GLY A 741 0.85 15.86 0.53
CA GLY A 741 -0.12 16.90 0.13
C GLY A 741 -0.49 17.86 1.28
N LEU A 742 -0.59 17.35 2.51
CA LEU A 742 -0.87 18.17 3.69
C LEU A 742 0.29 19.11 4.06
N CYS A 743 1.55 18.73 3.79
CA CYS A 743 2.71 19.62 3.94
C CYS A 743 2.55 20.90 3.10
N PHE A 744 2.05 20.80 1.87
CA PHE A 744 1.74 21.98 1.04
C PHE A 744 0.57 22.79 1.61
N ALA A 745 -0.48 22.12 2.11
CA ALA A 745 -1.61 22.81 2.74
C ALA A 745 -1.13 23.65 3.94
N VAL A 746 -0.27 23.09 4.80
CA VAL A 746 0.34 23.79 5.94
C VAL A 746 1.18 24.99 5.46
N ALA A 747 2.01 24.80 4.43
CA ALA A 747 2.82 25.88 3.86
C ALA A 747 1.94 27.02 3.29
N PHE A 748 0.88 26.70 2.54
CA PHE A 748 -0.06 27.69 2.02
C PHE A 748 -0.82 28.42 3.12
N PHE A 749 -1.28 27.72 4.16
CA PHE A 749 -1.92 28.38 5.30
C PHE A 749 -0.96 29.29 6.06
N ALA A 750 0.34 28.97 6.12
CA ALA A 750 1.34 29.84 6.72
C ALA A 750 1.60 31.09 5.85
N LEU A 751 1.74 30.92 4.54
CA LEU A 751 1.87 32.03 3.57
C LEU A 751 0.64 32.94 3.54
N MET A 752 -0.56 32.37 3.70
CA MET A 752 -1.80 33.13 3.84
C MET A 752 -1.73 34.10 5.03
N ARG A 753 -1.18 33.68 6.18
CA ARG A 753 -1.00 34.56 7.34
C ARG A 753 0.01 35.67 7.09
N GLN A 754 1.13 35.35 6.42
CA GLN A 754 2.14 36.33 6.06
C GLN A 754 1.58 37.38 5.08
N ALA A 755 0.86 36.94 4.04
CA ALA A 755 0.18 37.81 3.09
C ALA A 755 -0.89 38.68 3.76
N TYR A 756 -1.70 38.10 4.65
CA TYR A 756 -2.74 38.83 5.39
C TYR A 756 -2.16 39.91 6.31
N ALA A 757 -1.06 39.63 7.02
CA ALA A 757 -0.37 40.63 7.84
C ALA A 757 0.14 41.80 7.00
N TRP A 758 0.74 41.51 5.84
CA TRP A 758 1.17 42.53 4.89
C TRP A 758 0.01 43.34 4.31
N GLU A 759 -1.13 42.70 4.02
CA GLU A 759 -2.34 43.37 3.55
C GLU A 759 -2.94 44.34 4.59
N LEU A 760 -2.74 44.07 5.88
CA LEU A 760 -3.17 44.91 7.01
C LEU A 760 -2.11 45.95 7.46
N ASP A 761 -1.02 46.11 6.72
CA ASP A 761 0.13 46.97 7.09
C ASP A 761 0.75 46.60 8.45
N GLN A 762 0.67 45.32 8.84
CA GLN A 762 1.30 44.76 10.05
C GLN A 762 2.66 44.12 9.73
N PRO A 763 3.56 43.96 10.72
CA PRO A 763 4.85 43.30 10.50
C PRO A 763 4.64 41.83 10.07
N ILE A 764 5.40 41.40 9.06
CA ILE A 764 5.30 40.03 8.54
C ILE A 764 5.82 39.04 9.60
N PRO A 765 4.99 38.12 10.12
CA PRO A 765 5.42 37.16 11.11
C PRO A 765 6.42 36.15 10.51
N SER A 766 7.28 35.60 11.35
CA SER A 766 8.11 34.46 10.97
C SER A 766 7.25 33.27 10.54
N LEU A 767 7.77 32.44 9.64
CA LEU A 767 7.04 31.28 9.13
C LEU A 767 6.65 30.31 10.26
N LEU A 768 7.52 30.15 11.27
CA LEU A 768 7.24 29.39 12.48
C LEU A 768 6.05 29.96 13.27
N SER A 769 6.00 31.29 13.46
CA SER A 769 4.90 31.96 14.15
C SER A 769 3.59 31.87 13.37
N ALA A 770 3.65 31.90 12.03
CA ALA A 770 2.50 31.70 11.17
C ALA A 770 1.90 30.29 11.31
N VAL A 771 2.73 29.24 11.31
CA VAL A 771 2.31 27.85 11.57
C VAL A 771 1.74 27.71 12.98
N GLU A 772 2.39 28.29 13.98
CA GLU A 772 1.92 28.28 15.37
C GLU A 772 0.53 28.94 15.51
N SER A 773 0.29 30.04 14.79
CA SER A 773 -1.02 30.70 14.75
C SER A 773 -2.11 29.80 14.16
N ASN A 774 -1.78 28.97 13.18
CA ASN A 774 -2.70 28.00 12.58
C ASN A 774 -3.05 26.84 13.52
N LEU A 775 -2.15 26.50 14.45
CA LEU A 775 -2.38 25.50 15.50
C LEU A 775 -3.17 26.02 16.71
N ARG A 776 -3.66 27.26 16.70
CA ARG A 776 -4.42 27.84 17.83
C ARG A 776 -5.83 27.22 17.94
N ILE A 777 -6.04 26.47 19.02
CA ILE A 777 -7.33 25.92 19.44
C ILE A 777 -8.16 26.99 20.17
N PRO A 778 -9.49 27.08 19.94
CA PRO A 778 -10.28 26.25 19.03
C PRO A 778 -10.38 26.82 17.61
N ARG A 779 -10.40 28.16 17.44
CA ARG A 779 -10.85 28.80 16.20
C ARG A 779 -9.99 28.46 14.97
N ALA A 780 -8.67 28.69 15.01
CA ALA A 780 -7.84 28.52 13.82
C ALA A 780 -7.71 27.04 13.43
N PHE A 781 -7.49 26.18 14.43
CA PHE A 781 -7.40 24.73 14.20
C PHE A 781 -8.70 24.16 13.63
N PHE A 782 -9.86 24.61 14.11
CA PHE A 782 -11.15 24.17 13.58
C PHE A 782 -11.29 24.49 12.08
N PHE A 783 -11.04 25.74 11.66
CA PHE A 783 -11.20 26.13 10.26
C PHE A 783 -10.18 25.50 9.31
N LEU A 784 -8.95 25.27 9.78
CA LEU A 784 -7.84 24.82 8.92
C LEU A 784 -7.63 23.30 8.93
N ALA A 785 -8.04 22.61 9.99
CA ALA A 785 -7.88 21.16 10.11
C ALA A 785 -9.22 20.41 10.06
N ILE A 786 -10.26 20.87 10.77
CA ILE A 786 -11.53 20.13 10.91
C ILE A 786 -12.49 20.43 9.75
N LEU A 787 -12.67 21.71 9.39
CA LEU A 787 -13.59 22.10 8.32
C LEU A 787 -13.31 21.42 6.96
N PRO A 788 -12.05 21.27 6.48
CA PRO A 788 -11.77 20.52 5.25
C PRO A 788 -12.20 19.05 5.33
N ILE A 789 -12.07 18.41 6.49
CA ILE A 789 -12.50 17.03 6.72
C ILE A 789 -14.03 16.95 6.65
N CYS A 790 -14.74 17.86 7.32
CA CYS A 790 -16.19 17.94 7.25
C CYS A 790 -16.68 18.13 5.81
N PHE A 791 -16.00 18.99 5.04
CA PHE A 791 -16.30 19.22 3.63
C PHE A 791 -16.05 17.97 2.78
N ALA A 792 -14.97 17.23 3.04
CA ALA A 792 -14.68 15.97 2.34
C ALA A 792 -15.76 14.90 2.60
N VAL A 793 -16.22 14.76 3.85
CA VAL A 793 -17.32 13.86 4.22
C VAL A 793 -18.62 14.29 3.54
N LEU A 794 -18.92 15.60 3.52
CA LEU A 794 -20.08 16.14 2.82
C LEU A 794 -20.02 15.84 1.31
N LEU A 795 -18.85 16.01 0.68
CA LEU A 795 -18.68 15.72 -0.75
C LEU A 795 -18.88 14.24 -1.06
N SER A 796 -18.44 13.33 -0.20
CA SER A 796 -18.73 11.89 -0.35
C SER A 796 -20.22 11.61 -0.32
N CYS A 797 -20.95 12.23 0.62
CA CYS A 797 -22.40 12.13 0.73
C CYS A 797 -23.11 12.64 -0.53
N LEU A 798 -22.67 13.78 -1.08
CA LEU A 798 -23.23 14.38 -2.30
C LEU A 798 -22.90 13.59 -3.57
N SER A 799 -21.77 12.89 -3.61
CA SER A 799 -21.28 12.19 -4.81
C SER A 799 -21.81 10.76 -4.95
N SER A 800 -22.76 10.34 -4.09
CA SER A 800 -23.26 8.95 -4.02
C SER A 800 -22.15 7.90 -3.87
N LYS A 801 -20.98 8.29 -3.34
CA LYS A 801 -19.88 7.38 -3.04
C LYS A 801 -20.11 6.76 -1.66
N ALA A 802 -19.53 5.59 -1.41
CA ALA A 802 -19.54 4.99 -0.09
C ALA A 802 -18.98 5.96 0.96
N LEU A 803 -19.67 6.09 2.09
CA LEU A 803 -19.24 6.97 3.17
C LEU A 803 -18.03 6.34 3.88
N PRO A 804 -16.94 7.10 4.08
CA PRO A 804 -15.84 6.63 4.90
C PRO A 804 -16.29 6.48 6.36
N PRO A 805 -15.67 5.56 7.10
CA PRO A 805 -15.90 5.41 8.53
C PRO A 805 -15.50 6.72 9.23
N ILE A 806 -16.50 7.52 9.60
CA ILE A 806 -16.33 8.96 9.91
C ILE A 806 -15.34 9.17 11.07
N LEU A 807 -15.45 8.36 12.12
CA LEU A 807 -14.61 8.50 13.30
C LEU A 807 -13.14 8.18 13.00
N SER A 808 -12.85 7.02 12.40
CA SER A 808 -11.48 6.62 12.06
C SER A 808 -10.88 7.54 10.99
N PHE A 809 -11.65 7.89 9.95
CA PHE A 809 -11.26 8.87 8.93
C PHE A 809 -10.86 10.21 9.54
N THR A 810 -11.67 10.75 10.46
CA THR A 810 -11.39 12.04 11.10
C THR A 810 -10.15 11.97 11.98
N VAL A 811 -10.00 10.92 12.80
CA VAL A 811 -8.84 10.76 13.69
C VAL A 811 -7.54 10.64 12.89
N VAL A 812 -7.53 9.79 11.86
CA VAL A 812 -6.37 9.58 11.00
C VAL A 812 -6.02 10.84 10.21
N ALA A 813 -7.01 11.53 9.64
CA ALA A 813 -6.78 12.77 8.90
C ALA A 813 -6.19 13.87 9.79
N ILE A 814 -6.67 13.98 11.04
CA ILE A 814 -6.09 14.88 12.04
C ILE A 814 -4.65 14.46 12.38
N LEU A 815 -4.39 13.17 12.60
CA LEU A 815 -3.05 12.66 12.88
C LEU A 815 -2.06 12.96 11.75
N CYS A 816 -2.48 12.73 10.49
CA CYS A 816 -1.70 13.09 9.30
C CYS A 816 -1.44 14.59 9.23
N HIS A 817 -2.43 15.42 9.55
CA HIS A 817 -2.29 16.87 9.57
C HIS A 817 -1.32 17.33 10.67
N VAL A 818 -1.39 16.75 11.87
CA VAL A 818 -0.46 17.02 12.97
C VAL A 818 0.97 16.63 12.58
N PHE A 819 1.15 15.45 11.98
CA PHE A 819 2.45 14.99 11.50
C PHE A 819 3.01 15.91 10.41
N ALA A 820 2.19 16.32 9.44
CA ALA A 820 2.58 17.27 8.40
C ALA A 820 3.00 18.63 8.98
N ASN A 821 2.30 19.13 10.00
CA ASN A 821 2.71 20.34 10.72
C ASN A 821 4.08 20.16 11.39
N GLY A 822 4.32 19.03 12.07
CA GLY A 822 5.61 18.77 12.70
C GLY A 822 6.76 18.61 11.69
N ALA A 823 6.52 17.96 10.56
CA ALA A 823 7.48 17.85 9.46
C ALA A 823 7.85 19.23 8.89
N ILE A 824 6.85 20.09 8.66
CA ILE A 824 7.08 21.47 8.21
C ILE A 824 7.81 22.29 9.27
N VAL A 825 7.43 22.20 10.55
CA VAL A 825 8.14 22.89 11.64
C VAL A 825 9.60 22.45 11.70
N LEU A 826 9.89 21.16 11.59
CA LEU A 826 11.26 20.64 11.59
C LEU A 826 12.05 21.20 10.38
N LEU A 827 11.45 21.23 9.20
CA LEU A 827 12.03 21.83 8.00
C LEU A 827 12.30 23.33 8.16
N ILE A 828 11.38 24.06 8.79
CA ILE A 828 11.52 25.49 9.10
C ILE A 828 12.67 25.71 10.08
N LEU A 829 12.73 24.95 11.17
CA LEU A 829 13.79 25.06 12.18
C LEU A 829 15.17 24.73 11.58
N LEU A 830 15.27 23.66 10.80
CA LEU A 830 16.51 23.27 10.13
C LEU A 830 16.98 24.35 9.13
N SER A 831 16.09 24.84 8.28
CA SER A 831 16.43 25.90 7.31
C SER A 831 16.77 27.22 8.01
N GLN A 832 16.04 27.60 9.06
CA GLN A 832 16.31 28.80 9.85
C GLN A 832 17.68 28.69 10.53
N MET A 833 17.97 27.58 11.21
CA MET A 833 19.29 27.28 11.80
C MET A 833 20.42 27.48 10.79
N LEU A 834 20.30 26.89 9.59
CA LEU A 834 21.30 27.01 8.53
C LEU A 834 21.54 28.47 8.13
N PHE A 835 20.48 29.26 7.94
CA PHE A 835 20.61 30.69 7.60
C PHE A 835 21.23 31.51 8.73
N TYR A 836 20.87 31.26 9.99
CA TYR A 836 21.44 31.99 11.14
C TYR A 836 22.93 31.66 11.31
N VAL A 837 23.33 30.38 11.21
CA VAL A 837 24.74 29.97 11.25
C VAL A 837 25.53 30.61 10.10
N ALA A 838 25.02 30.55 8.88
CA ALA A 838 25.64 31.19 7.72
C ALA A 838 25.71 32.72 7.87
N GLY A 839 24.67 33.35 8.41
CA GLY A 839 24.61 34.78 8.66
C GLY A 839 25.61 35.26 9.71
N ILE A 840 25.73 34.54 10.82
CA ILE A 840 26.72 34.80 11.89
C ILE A 840 28.13 34.61 11.33
N LEU A 841 28.39 33.52 10.61
CA LEU A 841 29.68 33.26 9.97
C LEU A 841 30.05 34.38 8.99
N HIS A 842 29.11 34.84 8.16
CA HIS A 842 29.31 35.96 7.24
C HIS A 842 29.70 37.23 8.00
N VAL A 843 28.97 37.60 9.06
CA VAL A 843 29.28 38.79 9.86
C VAL A 843 30.65 38.66 10.53
N ALA A 844 30.98 37.48 11.04
CA ALA A 844 32.28 37.20 11.65
C ALA A 844 33.43 37.32 10.64
N VAL A 845 33.30 36.71 9.46
CA VAL A 845 34.29 36.80 8.36
C VAL A 845 34.44 38.25 7.88
N LYS A 846 33.33 38.97 7.70
CA LYS A 846 33.37 40.37 7.26
C LYS A 846 34.01 41.28 8.30
N LYS A 847 33.78 41.04 9.59
CA LYS A 847 34.46 41.74 10.68
C LYS A 847 35.95 41.40 10.71
N TRP A 848 36.30 40.13 10.56
CA TRP A 848 37.69 39.69 10.50
C TRP A 848 38.43 40.34 9.32
N LEU A 849 37.80 40.41 8.14
CA LEU A 849 38.34 41.14 6.98
C LEU A 849 38.51 42.63 7.28
N GLN A 850 37.53 43.29 7.89
CA GLN A 850 37.62 44.72 8.23
C GLN A 850 38.72 45.02 9.26
N VAL A 851 38.96 44.11 10.21
CA VAL A 851 40.07 44.22 11.17
C VAL A 851 41.41 43.94 10.50
N CYS A 852 41.46 42.97 9.59
CA CYS A 852 42.65 42.66 8.80
C CYS A 852 43.04 43.82 7.87
N GLU A 853 42.07 44.44 7.17
CA GLU A 853 42.26 45.65 6.35
C GLU A 853 42.74 46.84 7.17
N ARG A 854 42.33 46.96 8.44
CA ARG A 854 42.74 48.06 9.33
C ARG A 854 44.15 47.85 9.90
N ASN A 855 44.60 46.61 10.03
CA ASN A 855 45.93 46.25 10.55
C ASN A 855 46.98 46.05 9.46
N PHE A 856 46.57 45.75 8.22
CA PHE A 856 47.45 45.57 7.08
C PHE A 856 46.88 46.24 5.82
N SER A 857 47.49 47.34 5.38
CA SER A 857 47.20 47.95 4.08
C SER A 857 47.72 47.05 2.95
N PHE A 858 46.87 46.17 2.41
CA PHE A 858 47.19 45.36 1.23
C PHE A 858 46.66 46.01 -0.07
N PRO A 859 47.46 46.79 -0.82
CA PRO A 859 47.04 47.39 -2.09
C PRO A 859 46.73 46.38 -3.20
N PHE A 860 47.05 45.09 -3.01
CA PHE A 860 46.86 44.02 -4.00
C PHE A 860 45.40 43.51 -4.08
N LEU A 861 44.68 43.45 -2.95
CA LEU A 861 43.29 42.98 -2.90
C LEU A 861 42.29 43.99 -3.48
N GLN A 862 42.58 45.28 -3.35
CA GLN A 862 41.76 46.36 -3.91
C GLN A 862 41.81 46.41 -5.46
N ARG A 863 42.90 45.89 -6.05
CA ARG A 863 43.12 45.83 -7.50
C ARG A 863 42.51 44.58 -8.16
N PHE A 864 42.38 43.47 -7.42
CA PHE A 864 41.71 42.26 -7.91
C PHE A 864 40.18 42.38 -7.92
N SER A 865 39.61 43.06 -6.91
CA SER A 865 38.15 43.28 -6.80
C SER A 865 37.60 44.20 -7.91
N SER A 866 38.37 45.21 -8.33
CA SER A 866 37.98 46.15 -9.39
C SER A 866 38.13 45.59 -10.81
N SER A 867 38.99 44.58 -11.02
CA SER A 867 39.23 43.98 -12.34
C SER A 867 38.12 42.99 -12.75
N PHE A 868 37.59 42.20 -11.80
CA PHE A 868 36.51 41.24 -12.07
C PHE A 868 35.13 41.90 -12.32
N ALA A 869 34.88 43.07 -11.73
CA ALA A 869 33.64 43.83 -11.89
C ALA A 869 33.56 44.69 -13.18
N SER A 870 34.66 44.77 -13.96
CA SER A 870 34.80 45.67 -15.11
C SER A 870 34.18 45.14 -16.42
N THR A 871 34.00 43.82 -16.54
CA THR A 871 33.51 43.20 -17.78
C THR A 871 32.05 43.58 -18.07
N ARG A 872 31.75 43.98 -19.31
CA ARG A 872 30.38 44.37 -19.73
C ARG A 872 29.35 43.27 -19.42
N VAL A 873 29.76 42.00 -19.46
CA VAL A 873 28.92 40.83 -19.14
C VAL A 873 28.48 40.84 -17.67
N VAL A 874 29.40 41.11 -16.73
CA VAL A 874 29.06 41.19 -15.29
C VAL A 874 28.12 42.36 -14.99
N ARG A 875 28.28 43.50 -15.68
CA ARG A 875 27.35 44.65 -15.57
C ARG A 875 25.94 44.34 -16.12
N ILE A 876 25.83 43.61 -17.22
CA ILE A 876 24.54 43.21 -17.80
C ILE A 876 23.85 42.15 -16.92
N VAL A 877 24.60 41.19 -16.38
CA VAL A 877 24.08 40.17 -15.45
C VAL A 877 23.62 40.79 -14.12
N MET A 878 24.31 41.83 -13.65
CA MET A 878 23.95 42.59 -12.45
C MET A 878 22.73 43.51 -12.63
N ALA A 879 22.36 43.86 -13.87
CA ALA A 879 21.30 44.84 -14.13
C ALA A 879 19.87 44.29 -13.89
N ASN A 880 19.62 42.99 -14.12
CA ASN A 880 18.32 42.34 -13.87
C ASN A 880 18.49 40.85 -13.50
N PRO A 881 19.06 40.53 -12.33
CA PRO A 881 19.38 39.15 -11.94
C PRO A 881 18.15 38.24 -11.91
N LEU A 882 16.99 38.77 -11.49
CA LEU A 882 15.72 38.04 -11.46
C LEU A 882 15.24 37.61 -12.86
N LEU A 883 15.44 38.44 -13.89
CA LEU A 883 14.97 38.13 -15.25
C LEU A 883 15.86 37.05 -15.89
N ILE A 884 17.15 37.09 -15.62
CA ILE A 884 18.11 36.08 -16.10
C ILE A 884 17.87 34.73 -15.43
N THR A 885 17.68 34.70 -14.11
CA THR A 885 17.34 33.45 -13.41
C THR A 885 15.99 32.89 -13.87
N SER A 886 15.02 33.76 -14.20
CA SER A 886 13.74 33.36 -14.79
C SER A 886 13.91 32.67 -16.12
N LEU A 887 14.64 33.30 -17.05
CA LEU A 887 14.87 32.76 -18.39
C LEU A 887 15.61 31.44 -18.31
N LEU A 888 16.64 31.34 -17.47
CA LEU A 888 17.36 30.10 -17.22
C LEU A 888 16.47 29.01 -16.62
N ALA A 889 15.64 29.35 -15.63
CA ALA A 889 14.71 28.39 -15.04
C ALA A 889 13.70 27.90 -16.09
N ILE A 890 13.09 28.80 -16.87
CA ILE A 890 12.11 28.45 -17.91
C ILE A 890 12.75 27.60 -19.01
N THR A 891 13.97 27.93 -19.47
CA THR A 891 14.66 27.11 -20.47
C THR A 891 14.94 25.71 -19.95
N LEU A 892 15.40 25.56 -18.71
CA LEU A 892 15.60 24.25 -18.08
C LEU A 892 14.29 23.48 -17.92
N VAL A 893 13.20 24.14 -17.50
CA VAL A 893 11.86 23.52 -17.39
C VAL A 893 11.35 23.00 -18.74
N CYS A 894 11.61 23.72 -19.83
CA CYS A 894 11.08 23.39 -21.16
C CYS A 894 11.96 22.43 -21.95
N LEU A 895 13.28 22.51 -21.78
CA LEU A 895 14.24 21.82 -22.65
C LEU A 895 14.99 20.69 -21.97
N VAL A 896 15.07 20.70 -20.64
CA VAL A 896 15.90 19.74 -19.89
C VAL A 896 15.05 18.92 -18.93
N HIS A 897 14.63 19.51 -17.81
CA HIS A 897 13.80 18.84 -16.81
C HIS A 897 13.16 19.87 -15.85
N PRO A 898 11.85 19.74 -15.51
CA PRO A 898 11.16 20.64 -14.59
C PRO A 898 11.86 20.80 -13.22
N ALA A 899 12.34 19.70 -12.64
CA ALA A 899 13.06 19.72 -11.37
C ALA A 899 14.28 20.66 -11.36
N LEU A 900 15.06 20.71 -12.45
CA LEU A 900 16.26 21.54 -12.54
C LEU A 900 15.90 23.03 -12.59
N GLY A 901 14.86 23.38 -13.36
CA GLY A 901 14.37 24.76 -13.39
C GLY A 901 13.78 25.21 -12.06
N LEU A 902 13.03 24.34 -11.37
CA LEU A 902 12.54 24.59 -10.01
C LEU A 902 13.67 24.66 -8.97
N LEU A 903 14.74 23.89 -9.15
CA LEU A 903 15.94 23.95 -8.32
C LEU A 903 16.69 25.27 -8.52
N VAL A 904 16.79 25.78 -9.75
CA VAL A 904 17.31 27.14 -10.02
C VAL A 904 16.45 28.21 -9.34
N LEU A 905 15.12 28.08 -9.39
CA LEU A 905 14.22 28.97 -8.67
C LEU A 905 14.46 28.92 -7.15
N PHE A 906 14.53 27.72 -6.58
CA PHE A 906 14.85 27.52 -5.16
C PHE A 906 16.19 28.15 -4.76
N LEU A 907 17.26 27.87 -5.53
CA LEU A 907 18.59 28.43 -5.29
C LEU A 907 18.59 29.96 -5.41
N SER A 908 17.75 30.54 -6.28
CA SER A 908 17.66 32.00 -6.43
C SER A 908 17.12 32.73 -5.19
N HIS A 909 16.36 32.04 -4.33
CA HIS A 909 15.87 32.60 -3.07
C HIS A 909 16.95 32.65 -1.98
N ILE A 910 17.95 31.76 -2.01
CA ILE A 910 18.98 31.61 -0.97
C ILE A 910 19.79 32.90 -0.76
N PRO A 911 20.37 33.55 -1.79
CA PRO A 911 21.11 34.81 -1.61
C PRO A 911 20.22 35.92 -1.06
N GLY A 912 18.95 35.93 -1.45
CA GLY A 912 17.97 36.90 -1.01
C GLY A 912 17.62 36.78 0.48
N CYS A 913 17.52 35.54 0.99
CA CYS A 913 17.35 35.26 2.42
C CYS A 913 18.63 35.56 3.21
N HIS A 914 19.77 35.09 2.72
CA HIS A 914 21.07 35.31 3.37
C HIS A 914 21.39 36.80 3.49
N GLY A 915 21.24 37.58 2.41
CA GLY A 915 21.55 39.01 2.40
C GLY A 915 20.67 39.81 3.36
N ALA A 916 19.37 39.51 3.43
CA ALA A 916 18.44 40.15 4.35
C ALA A 916 18.80 39.84 5.81
N LEU A 917 19.05 38.57 6.15
CA LEU A 917 19.40 38.15 7.51
C LEU A 917 20.77 38.68 7.94
N SER A 918 21.78 38.64 7.07
CA SER A 918 23.11 39.19 7.38
C SER A 918 23.08 40.70 7.56
N SER A 919 22.25 41.42 6.80
CA SER A 919 22.05 42.85 6.98
C SER A 919 21.37 43.18 8.31
N PHE A 920 20.37 42.39 8.71
CA PHE A 920 19.74 42.47 10.02
C PHE A 920 20.75 42.21 11.16
N LEU A 921 21.51 41.11 11.09
CA LEU A 921 22.53 40.79 12.10
C LEU A 921 23.60 41.88 12.18
N MET A 922 24.08 42.39 11.04
CA MET A 922 25.05 43.48 11.00
C MET A 922 24.51 44.78 11.61
N ALA A 923 23.24 45.12 11.37
CA ALA A 923 22.59 46.27 11.98
C ALA A 923 22.43 46.10 13.50
N SER A 924 22.04 44.90 13.96
CA SER A 924 21.90 44.56 15.38
C SER A 924 23.23 44.56 16.13
N PHE A 925 24.32 44.08 15.50
CA PHE A 925 25.65 44.16 16.11
C PHE A 925 26.17 45.60 16.19
N ARG A 926 25.92 46.43 15.16
CA ARG A 926 26.30 47.84 15.17
C ARG A 926 25.57 48.63 16.25
N SER A 927 24.26 48.40 16.43
CA SER A 927 23.51 49.03 17.51
C SER A 927 24.04 48.60 18.87
N HIS A 928 24.36 47.31 19.06
CA HIS A 928 24.88 46.82 20.35
C HIS A 928 26.28 47.36 20.70
N VAL A 929 27.15 47.55 19.69
CA VAL A 929 28.45 48.24 19.86
C VAL A 929 28.24 49.72 20.22
N GLN A 930 27.34 50.42 19.54
CA GLN A 930 27.01 51.82 19.87
C GLN A 930 26.41 51.97 21.27
N THR A 931 25.54 51.06 21.73
CA THR A 931 25.00 51.10 23.09
C THR A 931 26.06 50.79 24.14
N LYS A 932 27.03 49.92 23.82
CA LYS A 932 28.15 49.60 24.72
C LYS A 932 29.15 50.77 24.81
N GLU A 933 29.46 51.43 23.70
CA GLU A 933 30.28 52.66 23.68
C GLU A 933 29.57 53.83 24.40
N PHE A 934 28.25 53.97 24.27
CA PHE A 934 27.48 54.98 25.01
C PHE A 934 27.50 54.74 26.53
N ASN A 935 27.37 53.48 26.97
CA ASN A 935 27.41 53.11 28.38
C ASN A 935 28.84 53.22 28.97
N GLU A 936 29.88 53.00 28.18
CA GLU A 936 31.28 53.19 28.61
C GLU A 936 31.67 54.69 28.65
N SER A 937 31.03 55.55 27.86
CA SER A 937 31.26 57.01 27.89
C SER A 937 30.51 57.77 29.00
N GLY A 938 29.56 57.12 29.70
CA GLY A 938 28.72 57.73 30.74
C GLY A 938 29.25 57.62 32.17
N SER A 939 30.48 57.12 32.37
CA SER A 939 31.06 56.84 33.70
C SER A 939 32.34 57.65 33.93
N ALA A 940 32.19 58.97 34.08
CA ALA A 940 33.20 59.84 34.70
C ALA A 940 32.49 60.90 35.54
N GLY A 941 32.29 60.60 36.83
CA GLY A 941 31.71 61.49 37.83
C GLY A 941 31.62 60.80 39.19
N GLU A 942 32.35 61.33 40.17
CA GLU A 942 32.64 60.80 41.50
C GLU A 942 31.42 60.53 42.41
N GLY A 943 31.59 59.62 43.38
CA GLY A 943 30.78 59.59 44.61
C GLY A 943 30.50 58.19 45.18
N THR A 944 31.26 57.82 46.20
CA THR A 944 31.21 56.63 47.07
C THR A 944 29.84 56.31 47.70
N ASP A 945 29.42 55.03 47.72
CA ASP A 945 29.39 54.20 48.94
C ASP A 945 28.85 52.76 48.74
N ILE A 946 29.24 51.91 49.68
CA ILE A 946 29.35 50.44 49.68
C ILE A 946 28.02 49.74 50.03
N HIS A 947 27.64 48.64 49.34
CA HIS A 947 27.28 47.36 49.98
C HIS A 947 27.08 46.16 49.00
N LYS A 948 27.62 45.01 49.46
CA LYS A 948 27.69 43.66 48.86
C LYS A 948 26.36 42.97 48.49
N SER A 949 26.35 42.19 47.41
CA SER A 949 26.19 40.70 47.41
C SER A 949 26.27 40.15 45.98
N SER A 950 27.25 39.27 45.71
CA SER A 950 27.16 37.81 45.52
C SER A 950 26.93 37.39 44.06
N TYR A 951 27.81 36.48 43.63
CA TYR A 951 27.93 35.83 42.34
C TYR A 951 26.60 35.22 41.86
N ASP A 952 26.29 35.37 40.57
CA ASP A 952 26.10 34.18 39.74
C ASP A 952 26.30 34.45 38.24
N ASN A 953 27.08 33.55 37.65
CA ASN A 953 27.41 33.48 36.23
C ASN A 953 26.24 32.79 35.51
N ASN A 954 25.58 33.43 34.55
CA ASN A 954 25.02 32.69 33.41
C ASN A 954 24.69 33.54 32.19
N SER A 955 25.20 33.04 31.06
CA SER A 955 24.97 33.45 29.68
C SER A 955 23.53 33.89 29.35
N LYS A 956 23.39 35.08 28.75
CA LYS A 956 22.17 35.49 28.03
C LYS A 956 22.53 36.04 26.66
N LEU A 957 22.50 35.15 25.67
CA LEU A 957 22.43 35.47 24.24
C LEU A 957 20.96 35.49 23.80
N PHE A 958 20.14 36.40 24.34
CA PHE A 958 18.79 36.71 23.82
C PHE A 958 18.33 38.05 24.41
N PRO A 959 18.17 39.13 23.62
CA PRO A 959 17.38 40.27 24.09
C PRO A 959 15.89 39.94 23.84
N THR A 960 15.13 39.79 24.93
CA THR A 960 13.67 39.82 24.90
C THR A 960 13.18 40.95 25.82
N ASN A 961 12.18 41.66 25.31
CA ASN A 961 11.27 42.62 25.95
C ASN A 961 11.71 44.10 26.00
N GLU A 962 11.25 44.87 25.01
CA GLU A 962 10.95 46.30 25.17
C GLU A 962 9.54 46.47 25.78
N THR A 963 9.44 47.28 26.83
CA THR A 963 8.20 47.77 27.43
C THR A 963 7.74 49.05 26.71
N HIS A 964 6.48 49.08 26.27
CA HIS A 964 5.83 50.24 25.66
C HIS A 964 5.57 51.37 26.67
N SER A 965 5.93 52.59 26.29
CA SER A 965 5.22 53.82 26.67
C SER A 965 4.45 54.35 25.46
N VAL A 966 3.27 54.92 25.72
CA VAL A 966 2.21 55.24 24.75
C VAL A 966 2.50 56.54 23.99
N SER A 967 2.65 56.49 22.66
CA SER A 967 2.37 57.59 21.69
C SER A 967 2.50 57.08 20.22
N PRO A 968 1.72 57.59 19.23
CA PRO A 968 1.46 56.89 17.97
C PRO A 968 2.38 57.33 16.83
N LYS A 969 3.16 56.36 16.29
CA LYS A 969 3.70 56.21 14.92
C LYS A 969 5.06 55.50 15.02
N TYR A 970 5.05 54.17 14.94
CA TYR A 970 6.28 53.39 14.79
C TYR A 970 6.93 53.70 13.44
N THR A 971 7.98 54.52 13.42
CA THR A 971 8.94 54.53 12.32
C THR A 971 9.76 53.24 12.42
N ARG A 972 9.51 52.28 11.50
CA ARG A 972 10.20 50.97 11.48
C ARG A 972 11.70 51.17 11.26
N SER A 973 12.54 50.45 12.00
CA SER A 973 13.99 50.51 11.83
C SER A 973 14.44 49.78 10.56
N TYR A 974 15.61 50.12 10.01
CA TYR A 974 16.20 49.41 8.87
C TYR A 974 16.38 47.91 9.15
N GLY A 975 16.73 47.55 10.40
CA GLY A 975 16.85 46.15 10.83
C GLY A 975 15.53 45.40 10.72
N ASP A 976 14.44 45.99 11.21
CA ASP A 976 13.11 45.37 11.19
C ASP A 976 12.62 45.13 9.75
N ALA A 977 12.86 46.08 8.85
CA ALA A 977 12.52 45.92 7.44
C ALA A 977 13.30 44.76 6.77
N GLN A 978 14.59 44.60 7.09
CA GLN A 978 15.38 43.46 6.58
C GLN A 978 14.90 42.12 7.15
N LEU A 979 14.47 42.09 8.41
CA LEU A 979 13.92 40.90 9.05
C LEU A 979 12.55 40.51 8.44
N GLU A 980 11.69 41.48 8.14
CA GLU A 980 10.41 41.26 7.42
C GLU A 980 10.65 40.67 6.02
N ILE A 981 11.63 41.19 5.27
CA ILE A 981 12.03 40.66 3.95
C ILE A 981 12.53 39.22 4.07
N PHE A 982 13.32 38.92 5.11
CA PHE A 982 13.76 37.55 5.38
C PHE A 982 12.57 36.61 5.63
N HIS A 983 11.62 37.00 6.48
CA HIS A 983 10.45 36.18 6.79
C HIS A 983 9.57 35.87 5.58
N HIS A 984 9.32 36.86 4.71
CA HIS A 984 8.59 36.67 3.46
C HIS A 984 9.31 35.71 2.51
N ARG A 985 10.61 35.92 2.30
CA ARG A 985 11.41 35.08 1.38
C ARG A 985 11.62 33.67 1.90
N HIS A 986 11.74 33.49 3.22
CA HIS A 986 11.83 32.17 3.84
C HIS A 986 10.57 31.33 3.61
N GLY A 987 9.39 31.95 3.67
CA GLY A 987 8.11 31.34 3.30
C GLY A 987 8.11 30.78 1.88
N LEU A 988 8.49 31.61 0.91
CA LEU A 988 8.58 31.20 -0.50
C LEU A 988 9.65 30.13 -0.72
N LEU A 989 10.79 30.22 -0.02
CA LEU A 989 11.87 29.24 -0.12
C LEU A 989 11.41 27.84 0.31
N VAL A 990 10.67 27.73 1.43
CA VAL A 990 10.12 26.45 1.90
C VAL A 990 9.10 25.89 0.91
N LEU A 991 8.19 26.71 0.38
CA LEU A 991 7.20 26.27 -0.60
C LEU A 991 7.84 25.75 -1.90
N HIS A 992 8.81 26.49 -2.46
CA HIS A 992 9.47 26.07 -3.70
C HIS A 992 10.44 24.88 -3.49
N LEU A 993 10.99 24.71 -2.28
CA LEU A 993 11.72 23.49 -1.91
C LEU A 993 10.79 22.27 -1.97
N LEU A 994 9.59 22.35 -1.38
CA LEU A 994 8.61 21.26 -1.45
C LEU A 994 8.24 20.96 -2.92
N ALA A 995 8.02 21.99 -3.74
CA ALA A 995 7.73 21.82 -5.17
C ALA A 995 8.89 21.14 -5.92
N ALA A 996 10.13 21.52 -5.66
CA ALA A 996 11.30 20.87 -6.27
C ALA A 996 11.43 19.40 -5.83
N LEU A 997 11.18 19.10 -4.55
CA LEU A 997 11.24 17.74 -4.00
C LEU A 997 10.25 16.77 -4.66
N MET A 998 9.07 17.24 -5.08
CA MET A 998 8.08 16.39 -5.76
C MET A 998 8.55 15.81 -7.09
N PHE A 999 9.44 16.52 -7.81
CA PHE A 999 10.01 16.06 -9.07
C PHE A 999 11.35 15.31 -8.90
N VAL A 1000 11.87 15.16 -7.67
CA VAL A 1000 13.14 14.44 -7.43
C VAL A 1000 13.10 13.01 -7.98
N PRO A 1001 12.05 12.19 -7.76
CA PRO A 1001 11.99 10.85 -8.35
C PRO A 1001 12.10 10.87 -9.88
N SER A 1002 11.34 11.75 -10.55
CA SER A 1002 11.41 11.90 -12.01
C SER A 1002 12.80 12.39 -12.49
N LEU A 1003 13.47 13.26 -11.73
CA LEU A 1003 14.82 13.72 -12.04
C LEU A 1003 15.83 12.57 -11.96
N VAL A 1004 15.70 11.69 -10.96
CA VAL A 1004 16.55 10.49 -10.84
C VAL A 1004 16.36 9.58 -12.05
N ALA A 1005 15.11 9.33 -12.46
CA ALA A 1005 14.82 8.54 -13.66
C ALA A 1005 15.36 9.20 -14.95
N TRP A 1006 15.29 10.53 -15.05
CA TRP A 1006 15.85 11.28 -16.17
C TRP A 1006 17.38 11.27 -16.22
N LEU A 1007 18.07 11.41 -15.07
CA LEU A 1007 19.53 11.38 -14.99
C LEU A 1007 20.12 10.06 -15.51
N GLN A 1008 19.43 8.95 -15.31
CA GLN A 1008 19.83 7.64 -15.85
C GLN A 1008 19.76 7.57 -17.38
N ARG A 1009 18.96 8.44 -18.01
CA ARG A 1009 18.76 8.47 -19.47
C ARG A 1009 19.78 9.35 -20.20
N ILE A 1010 20.67 10.05 -19.48
CA ILE A 1010 21.68 10.91 -20.10
C ILE A 1010 22.59 10.07 -21.01
N GLY A 1011 22.48 10.31 -22.33
CA GLY A 1011 23.27 9.61 -23.36
C GLY A 1011 22.50 8.61 -24.22
N ILE A 1012 21.23 8.32 -23.90
CA ILE A 1012 20.40 7.31 -24.61
C ILE A 1012 19.37 7.98 -25.56
N GLY A 1013 19.28 9.31 -25.52
CA GLY A 1013 18.42 10.16 -26.37
C GLY A 1013 17.82 11.31 -25.55
N GLN A 1014 17.77 12.53 -26.10
CA GLN A 1014 17.16 13.67 -25.42
C GLN A 1014 15.73 13.87 -25.90
N ASN A 1015 14.76 13.57 -25.02
CA ASN A 1015 13.36 13.94 -25.22
C ASN A 1015 13.05 15.18 -24.36
N LEU A 1016 12.25 16.09 -24.92
CA LEU A 1016 11.73 17.23 -24.17
C LEU A 1016 10.85 16.75 -23.01
N PRO A 1017 10.85 17.45 -21.87
CA PRO A 1017 9.91 17.22 -20.79
C PRO A 1017 8.44 17.20 -21.25
N TRP A 1018 7.59 16.52 -20.47
CA TRP A 1018 6.17 16.47 -20.78
C TRP A 1018 5.54 17.86 -20.79
N PHE A 1019 4.77 18.16 -21.85
CA PHE A 1019 4.30 19.52 -22.13
C PHE A 1019 3.60 20.19 -20.94
N TRP A 1020 2.63 19.51 -20.30
CA TRP A 1020 1.93 20.14 -19.18
C TRP A 1020 2.76 20.21 -17.90
N ASP A 1021 3.70 19.29 -17.67
CA ASP A 1021 4.60 19.39 -16.52
C ASP A 1021 5.48 20.64 -16.66
N SER A 1022 5.93 20.95 -17.88
CA SER A 1022 6.60 22.20 -18.20
C SER A 1022 5.69 23.41 -18.01
N VAL A 1023 4.46 23.40 -18.55
CA VAL A 1023 3.51 24.52 -18.40
C VAL A 1023 3.19 24.83 -16.94
N LEU A 1024 2.89 23.80 -16.14
CA LEU A 1024 2.62 23.95 -14.71
C LEU A 1024 3.86 24.48 -13.97
N SER A 1025 5.04 23.96 -14.30
CA SER A 1025 6.30 24.39 -13.68
C SER A 1025 6.68 25.81 -14.07
N ILE A 1026 6.39 26.27 -15.30
CA ILE A 1026 6.50 27.68 -15.68
C ILE A 1026 5.59 28.53 -14.80
N GLY A 1027 4.35 28.09 -14.56
CA GLY A 1027 3.44 28.75 -13.61
C GLY A 1027 4.04 28.88 -12.21
N VAL A 1028 4.72 27.84 -11.70
CA VAL A 1028 5.44 27.87 -10.41
C VAL A 1028 6.65 28.82 -10.44
N VAL A 1029 7.40 28.86 -11.55
CA VAL A 1029 8.50 29.83 -11.73
C VAL A 1029 7.94 31.26 -11.72
N LEU A 1030 6.84 31.52 -12.44
CA LEU A 1030 6.16 32.81 -12.43
C LEU A 1030 5.66 33.20 -11.03
N HIS A 1031 5.17 32.24 -10.25
CA HIS A 1031 4.79 32.44 -8.85
C HIS A 1031 5.96 32.96 -8.02
N GLY A 1032 7.11 32.29 -8.05
CA GLY A 1032 8.29 32.71 -7.29
C GLY A 1032 8.85 34.07 -7.71
N LEU A 1033 8.75 34.41 -8.99
CA LEU A 1033 9.23 35.67 -9.54
C LEU A 1033 8.34 36.86 -9.20
N CYS A 1034 7.04 36.72 -9.44
CA CYS A 1034 6.08 37.79 -9.24
C CYS A 1034 5.87 38.09 -7.76
N ASN A 1035 6.02 37.09 -6.88
CA ASN A 1035 5.82 37.27 -5.44
C ASN A 1035 7.15 37.46 -4.66
N SER A 1036 8.29 37.61 -5.35
CA SER A 1036 9.64 37.71 -4.74
C SER A 1036 9.85 38.91 -3.82
N LYS A 1037 9.05 39.96 -3.96
CA LYS A 1037 8.93 41.08 -3.01
C LYS A 1037 7.48 41.22 -2.56
N PRO A 1038 7.23 41.57 -1.28
CA PRO A 1038 5.87 41.68 -0.75
C PRO A 1038 5.06 42.81 -1.43
N GLU A 1039 5.74 43.85 -1.92
CA GLU A 1039 5.17 44.96 -2.70
C GLU A 1039 4.53 44.53 -4.04
N PHE A 1040 4.94 43.38 -4.57
CA PHE A 1040 4.50 42.89 -5.89
C PHE A 1040 3.26 41.98 -5.83
N SER A 1041 2.62 41.89 -4.66
CA SER A 1041 1.38 41.13 -4.47
C SER A 1041 0.24 41.71 -5.34
N PHE A 1042 -0.50 40.86 -6.05
CA PHE A 1042 -1.59 41.30 -6.93
C PHE A 1042 -2.87 41.64 -6.17
N TYR A 1043 -3.67 42.53 -6.76
CA TYR A 1043 -5.04 42.87 -6.35
C TYR A 1043 -5.96 42.54 -7.52
N LEU A 1044 -6.73 41.45 -7.48
CA LEU A 1044 -7.63 41.18 -8.59
C LEU A 1044 -8.79 42.19 -8.58
N PHE A 1045 -9.12 42.73 -9.77
CA PHE A 1045 -10.24 43.66 -9.99
C PHE A 1045 -11.57 43.13 -9.41
N PRO A 1046 -12.52 44.00 -9.05
CA PRO A 1046 -13.77 43.61 -8.43
C PRO A 1046 -14.68 42.93 -9.47
N VAL A 1047 -15.06 41.69 -9.23
CA VAL A 1047 -16.33 41.16 -9.76
C VAL A 1047 -17.37 41.46 -8.69
N GLY A 1048 -17.87 42.69 -8.63
CA GLY A 1048 -18.74 43.17 -7.55
C GLY A 1048 -17.97 43.67 -6.30
N SER A 1049 -18.57 43.62 -5.10
CA SER A 1049 -18.00 44.19 -3.87
C SER A 1049 -16.88 43.37 -3.20
N TRP A 1050 -16.32 42.36 -3.86
CA TRP A 1050 -15.36 41.41 -3.28
C TRP A 1050 -13.97 41.63 -3.88
N GLU A 1051 -13.03 42.12 -3.07
CA GLU A 1051 -11.61 42.21 -3.42
C GLU A 1051 -10.91 40.86 -3.20
N ILE A 1052 -10.51 40.19 -4.29
CA ILE A 1052 -9.73 38.95 -4.19
C ILE A 1052 -8.25 39.31 -3.98
N ARG A 1053 -7.76 39.04 -2.77
CA ARG A 1053 -6.37 39.33 -2.35
C ARG A 1053 -5.49 38.07 -2.36
N LEU A 1054 -4.17 38.26 -2.29
CA LEU A 1054 -3.19 37.15 -2.28
C LEU A 1054 -3.39 36.23 -1.07
N SER A 1055 -3.75 36.77 0.09
CA SER A 1055 -4.10 35.99 1.29
C SER A 1055 -5.26 35.01 1.04
N PHE A 1056 -6.29 35.45 0.31
CA PHE A 1056 -7.42 34.60 -0.08
C PHE A 1056 -7.00 33.54 -1.11
N ALA A 1057 -6.16 33.88 -2.07
CA ALA A 1057 -5.63 32.91 -3.04
C ALA A 1057 -4.84 31.79 -2.34
N TYR A 1058 -3.98 32.13 -1.38
CA TYR A 1058 -3.27 31.12 -0.56
C TYR A 1058 -4.21 30.32 0.35
N LEU A 1059 -5.28 30.92 0.87
CA LEU A 1059 -6.30 30.19 1.64
C LEU A 1059 -6.96 29.11 0.77
N VAL A 1060 -7.44 29.48 -0.42
CA VAL A 1060 -8.09 28.57 -1.37
C VAL A 1060 -7.12 27.48 -1.83
N ALA A 1061 -5.88 27.84 -2.15
CA ALA A 1061 -4.83 26.86 -2.49
C ALA A 1061 -4.54 25.89 -1.33
N GLY A 1062 -4.56 26.36 -0.09
CA GLY A 1062 -4.43 25.52 1.10
C GLY A 1062 -5.59 24.52 1.22
N TYR A 1063 -6.84 24.95 1.07
CA TYR A 1063 -8.00 24.04 1.06
C TYR A 1063 -7.95 23.04 -0.09
N PHE A 1064 -7.63 23.48 -1.30
CA PHE A 1064 -7.52 22.60 -2.47
C PHE A 1064 -6.39 21.56 -2.28
N SER A 1065 -5.26 21.97 -1.70
CA SER A 1065 -4.15 21.07 -1.37
C SER A 1065 -4.56 20.06 -0.30
N TYR A 1066 -5.31 20.48 0.73
CA TYR A 1066 -5.83 19.61 1.77
C TYR A 1066 -6.77 18.54 1.18
N LEU A 1067 -7.74 18.94 0.35
CA LEU A 1067 -8.66 18.00 -0.28
C LEU A 1067 -7.92 17.06 -1.25
N SER A 1068 -6.97 17.58 -2.03
CA SER A 1068 -6.14 16.74 -2.91
C SER A 1068 -5.33 15.71 -2.12
N ALA A 1069 -4.87 16.06 -0.92
CA ALA A 1069 -4.18 15.16 0.00
C ALA A 1069 -5.10 14.05 0.53
N LEU A 1070 -6.32 14.38 0.93
CA LEU A 1070 -7.34 13.39 1.32
C LEU A 1070 -7.69 12.43 0.18
N ALA A 1071 -7.53 12.87 -1.07
CA ALA A 1071 -7.73 12.05 -2.27
C ALA A 1071 -6.50 11.23 -2.68
N LEU A 1072 -5.43 11.22 -1.87
CA LEU A 1072 -4.14 10.59 -2.18
C LEU A 1072 -3.52 11.08 -3.51
N ALA A 1073 -3.81 12.30 -3.93
CA ALA A 1073 -3.36 12.89 -5.20
C ALA A 1073 -2.55 14.19 -4.99
N PRO A 1074 -1.40 14.14 -4.30
CA PRO A 1074 -0.62 15.34 -3.95
C PRO A 1074 -0.12 16.10 -5.18
N TYR A 1075 0.12 15.45 -6.33
CA TYR A 1075 0.50 16.12 -7.58
C TYR A 1075 -0.45 17.25 -8.00
N ARG A 1076 -1.73 17.19 -7.60
CA ARG A 1076 -2.72 18.21 -7.96
C ARG A 1076 -2.38 19.59 -7.42
N VAL A 1077 -1.58 19.68 -6.36
CA VAL A 1077 -1.14 20.95 -5.75
C VAL A 1077 -0.47 21.89 -6.77
N PHE A 1078 0.21 21.35 -7.78
CA PHE A 1078 0.81 22.15 -8.86
C PHE A 1078 -0.20 22.98 -9.64
N TYR A 1079 -1.44 22.52 -9.81
CA TYR A 1079 -2.48 23.30 -10.48
C TYR A 1079 -2.79 24.59 -9.72
N ALA A 1080 -2.91 24.51 -8.38
CA ALA A 1080 -3.18 25.68 -7.55
C ALA A 1080 -1.99 26.66 -7.55
N MET A 1081 -0.76 26.15 -7.40
CA MET A 1081 0.44 26.99 -7.38
C MET A 1081 0.69 27.68 -8.72
N ALA A 1082 0.55 26.94 -9.83
CA ALA A 1082 0.68 27.49 -11.17
C ALA A 1082 -0.39 28.53 -11.48
N ALA A 1083 -1.64 28.31 -11.06
CA ALA A 1083 -2.73 29.27 -11.22
C ALA A 1083 -2.42 30.60 -10.50
N ILE A 1084 -1.94 30.56 -9.26
CA ILE A 1084 -1.51 31.77 -8.54
C ILE A 1084 -0.40 32.49 -9.32
N GLY A 1085 0.60 31.75 -9.83
CA GLY A 1085 1.71 32.34 -10.59
C GLY A 1085 1.29 33.01 -11.89
N VAL A 1086 0.41 32.38 -12.67
CA VAL A 1086 -0.13 32.94 -13.91
C VAL A 1086 -0.97 34.20 -13.63
N VAL A 1087 -1.80 34.15 -12.60
CA VAL A 1087 -2.62 35.30 -12.17
C VAL A 1087 -1.74 36.46 -11.69
N SER A 1088 -0.73 36.20 -10.85
CA SER A 1088 0.26 37.20 -10.41
C SER A 1088 0.96 37.85 -11.61
N PHE A 1089 1.35 37.05 -12.60
CA PHE A 1089 2.04 37.53 -13.79
C PHE A 1089 1.13 38.42 -14.66
N ALA A 1090 -0.10 37.96 -14.94
CA ALA A 1090 -1.08 38.73 -15.71
C ALA A 1090 -1.36 40.09 -15.08
N PHE A 1091 -1.55 40.14 -13.76
CA PHE A 1091 -1.75 41.40 -13.03
C PHE A 1091 -0.56 42.34 -13.19
N ARG A 1092 0.67 41.83 -13.09
CA ARG A 1092 1.89 42.64 -13.24
C ARG A 1092 2.01 43.26 -14.64
N VAL A 1093 1.61 42.52 -15.67
CA VAL A 1093 1.57 43.03 -17.06
C VAL A 1093 0.54 44.15 -17.20
N ILE A 1094 -0.64 43.99 -16.60
CA ILE A 1094 -1.70 45.01 -16.61
C ILE A 1094 -1.27 46.27 -15.86
N LEU A 1095 -0.68 46.13 -14.67
CA LEU A 1095 -0.20 47.25 -13.85
C LEU A 1095 0.87 48.07 -14.59
N ARG A 1096 1.80 47.39 -15.28
CA ARG A 1096 2.83 48.05 -16.09
C ARG A 1096 2.25 48.81 -17.29
N LYS A 1097 1.12 48.34 -17.85
CA LYS A 1097 0.46 48.94 -19.00
C LYS A 1097 -0.40 50.16 -18.65
N ASN A 1098 -1.00 50.18 -17.45
CA ASN A 1098 -1.91 51.24 -17.01
C ASN A 1098 -1.21 52.44 -16.32
N GLY A 1099 0.13 52.43 -16.27
CA GLY A 1099 0.93 53.48 -15.64
C GLY A 1099 0.94 53.42 -14.10
N GLU A 1100 2.04 53.85 -13.48
CA GLU A 1100 2.28 53.84 -12.02
C GLU A 1100 1.34 54.76 -11.19
N ALA A 1101 0.20 55.19 -11.74
CA ALA A 1101 -0.75 56.07 -11.07
C ALA A 1101 -1.43 55.43 -9.84
N TYR A 1102 -1.40 54.10 -9.71
CA TYR A 1102 -2.12 53.37 -8.66
C TYR A 1102 -1.35 53.13 -7.35
N HIS A 1103 -0.03 53.36 -7.30
CA HIS A 1103 0.75 53.17 -6.07
C HIS A 1103 0.70 54.36 -5.09
N ARG A 1104 -0.03 55.44 -5.44
CA ARG A 1104 -0.01 56.69 -4.68
C ARG A 1104 -0.73 56.64 -3.31
N ASN A 1105 -1.43 55.56 -2.98
CA ASN A 1105 -2.24 55.47 -1.75
C ASN A 1105 -1.74 54.48 -0.66
N ARG A 1106 -0.52 53.92 -0.75
CA ARG A 1106 0.06 53.13 0.37
C ARG A 1106 1.30 53.76 0.98
N LYS A 1107 1.30 53.88 2.31
CA LYS A 1107 2.32 54.55 3.15
C LYS A 1107 3.65 53.79 3.31
N HIS A 1108 3.88 52.69 2.58
CA HIS A 1108 5.08 51.85 2.73
C HIS A 1108 6.16 52.03 1.65
N SER A 1109 6.14 53.10 0.85
CA SER A 1109 7.28 53.45 0.00
C SER A 1109 8.36 54.18 0.80
N HIS A 1110 9.26 53.43 1.46
CA HIS A 1110 10.58 53.97 1.81
C HIS A 1110 11.52 53.70 0.64
N ARG A 1111 11.63 54.69 -0.24
CA ARG A 1111 12.70 54.80 -1.23
C ARG A 1111 13.97 55.19 -0.46
N HIS A 1112 14.87 54.24 -0.24
CA HIS A 1112 16.26 54.48 0.17
C HIS A 1112 17.20 53.71 -0.75
#